data_AF-A0A960EWP2-F1
#
_entry.id   AF-A0A960EWP2-F1
#
_cell.length_a   1.000
_cell.length_b   1.000
_cell.length_c   1.000
_cell.angle_alpha   90.00
_cell.angle_beta   90.00
_cell.angle_gamma   90.00
#
_symmetry.space_group_name_H-M   'P 1'
#
loop_
_entity.id
_entity.type
_entity.pdbx_description
1 polymer ?
#
loop_
_entity_poly.entity_id
_entity_poly.type
_entity_poly.pdbx_seq_one_letter_code
_entity_poly.pdbx_strand_id
1 'polypeptide(L)'
;ILIDEARTPLIISGRVADAAKLYYRFASIVRSLKRDVDYEVEEDKRVVVPLEAGIERVEQALGIENLYDEVQQNLVHQMQVALKAKELYKRDKDYIIQNGEVKIVDEFTGRVLEGRRWSEGIHQAVEAKEGVKIKEENQTLATITLQNYFRMYDKLAGMTGTAQTEAAELANTYELQVVPIPTNKPVIRTDQPDLIYKGEVGKFGSVVDDIAERAERGQPVLVGTISVEKSEYLSRQLTKRGIPHEVLNAKQHTREAQIVAQAGRLHAVTVSTNMAGRGVDILLGGNPEGLARHEVIKEGHDPAVLVDDFALPMPLDQMPDEFKEARAAALARYDELLKEFKASCKAEGDKVRELGGLYVLGTERHESRRIDNQLRGRSGRQGDPGESRFYLSLDDELMRLFATGALSWVMSRALPDDEAIEAKMVTKAIERAQTTVEQRNAEIRKNVLKYDEVMNEQRKVIYARRDQILEGADLKVAAMEYLSDAVDSLIDTHCVSEAADEWDLDGLVKELKTFWPNELTMEQLEKFDDADDIYDLVMENAKAYYEQRETELTPVVMRDVERQVMLRIIDQRWREHLEEMDYLQEGINLRAMGQKDPLTEWQREGYEMFGAMMKGIAQDFVKYVMHVQVVRREEPKPVVQNLQLSSSDFVQADGIAAAARAAAAAGEIPAEAAEAKAPAPAKQQTVVKDEWSKTPRNAPCPCGSGKKFKMCHGATQ
;
A
#
# COMPACT_ATOMS: atom_id res chain seq x y z
N ILE A 1 15.20 -1.44 7.19
CA ILE A 1 14.13 -2.45 7.35
C ILE A 1 13.58 -2.39 8.77
N LEU A 2 13.93 -3.30 9.70
CA LEU A 2 13.24 -3.46 11.01
C LEU A 2 13.25 -2.24 11.96
N ILE A 3 14.12 -1.25 11.71
CA ILE A 3 14.23 -0.01 12.49
C ILE A 3 13.89 1.19 11.59
N ASP A 4 14.79 1.64 10.71
CA ASP A 4 14.62 2.91 9.96
C ASP A 4 13.37 2.97 9.07
N GLU A 5 13.02 1.86 8.41
CA GLU A 5 11.87 1.78 7.50
C GLU A 5 10.58 1.43 8.25
N ALA A 6 10.69 0.87 9.45
CA ALA A 6 9.57 0.52 10.33
C ALA A 6 8.86 1.75 10.95
N ARG A 7 9.21 2.96 10.46
CA ARG A 7 8.50 4.21 10.74
C ARG A 7 7.21 4.34 9.94
N THR A 8 7.13 3.68 8.79
CA THR A 8 6.01 3.77 7.86
C THR A 8 5.37 2.40 7.68
N PRO A 9 4.04 2.26 7.82
CA PRO A 9 3.35 1.03 7.51
C PRO A 9 3.33 0.75 6.00
N LEU A 10 3.12 -0.51 5.62
CA LEU A 10 2.80 -0.91 4.26
C LEU A 10 1.29 -0.74 4.06
N ILE A 11 0.89 0.11 3.12
CA ILE A 11 -0.53 0.42 2.86
C ILE A 11 -0.84 0.11 1.39
N ILE A 12 -1.89 -0.66 1.16
CA ILE A 12 -2.54 -0.82 -0.13
C ILE A 12 -3.77 0.08 -0.11
N SER A 13 -3.77 1.11 -0.96
CA SER A 13 -4.92 1.99 -1.15
C SER A 13 -5.52 1.78 -2.53
N GLY A 14 -6.84 1.90 -2.61
CA GLY A 14 -7.59 1.73 -3.85
C GLY A 14 -8.66 2.81 -4.01
N ARG A 15 -8.99 3.12 -5.26
CA ARG A 15 -10.17 3.93 -5.59
C ARG A 15 -11.38 3.02 -5.63
N VAL A 16 -12.41 3.34 -4.87
CA VAL A 16 -13.73 2.75 -5.06
C VAL A 16 -14.42 3.50 -6.20
N ALA A 17 -14.16 3.08 -7.43
CA ALA A 17 -14.85 3.63 -8.59
C ALA A 17 -16.36 3.38 -8.46
N ASP A 18 -17.17 4.37 -8.82
CA ASP A 18 -18.64 4.35 -8.90
C ASP A 18 -19.47 4.39 -7.59
N ALA A 19 -18.86 4.34 -6.40
CA ALA A 19 -19.61 4.44 -5.13
C ALA A 19 -20.37 5.78 -5.00
N ALA A 20 -19.75 6.91 -5.34
CA ALA A 20 -20.38 8.23 -5.24
C ALA A 20 -21.65 8.34 -6.12
N LYS A 21 -21.63 7.74 -7.32
CA LYS A 21 -22.80 7.74 -8.22
C LYS A 21 -23.96 6.95 -7.61
N LEU A 22 -23.69 5.82 -6.97
CA LEU A 22 -24.69 5.02 -6.27
C LEU A 22 -25.33 5.82 -5.13
N TYR A 23 -24.53 6.47 -4.28
CA TYR A 23 -25.06 7.34 -3.21
C TYR A 23 -25.99 8.43 -3.74
N TYR A 24 -25.61 9.15 -4.79
CA TYR A 24 -26.49 10.16 -5.41
C TYR A 24 -27.76 9.54 -6.02
N ARG A 25 -27.64 8.37 -6.65
CA ARG A 25 -28.77 7.66 -7.26
C ARG A 25 -29.78 7.24 -6.18
N PHE A 26 -29.34 6.60 -5.11
CA PHE A 26 -30.21 6.19 -4.00
C PHE A 26 -30.79 7.40 -3.26
N ALA A 27 -30.02 8.46 -3.02
CA ALA A 27 -30.55 9.70 -2.44
C ALA A 27 -31.67 10.31 -3.30
N SER A 28 -31.57 10.22 -4.63
CA SER A 28 -32.63 10.65 -5.55
C SER A 28 -33.86 9.73 -5.52
N ILE A 29 -33.66 8.41 -5.50
CA ILE A 29 -34.76 7.42 -5.48
C ILE A 29 -35.55 7.54 -4.17
N VAL A 30 -34.84 7.55 -3.04
CA VAL A 30 -35.45 7.55 -1.70
C VAL A 30 -36.20 8.86 -1.41
N ARG A 31 -35.85 9.97 -2.06
CA ARG A 31 -36.67 11.22 -2.01
C ARG A 31 -38.09 11.03 -2.56
N SER A 32 -38.28 10.12 -3.51
CA SER A 32 -39.60 9.85 -4.12
C SER A 32 -40.47 8.88 -3.31
N LEU A 33 -39.85 8.11 -2.40
CA LEU A 33 -40.55 7.18 -1.52
C LEU A 33 -41.32 7.94 -0.42
N LYS A 34 -42.45 7.37 -0.01
CA LYS A 34 -43.37 7.91 1.00
C LYS A 34 -43.35 7.07 2.27
N ARG A 35 -43.23 7.76 3.41
CA ARG A 35 -43.40 7.19 4.75
C ARG A 35 -44.79 6.56 4.89
N ASP A 36 -44.85 5.44 5.60
CA ASP A 36 -46.04 4.61 5.90
C ASP A 36 -46.71 3.98 4.66
N VAL A 37 -46.04 4.03 3.50
CA VAL A 37 -46.47 3.36 2.26
C VAL A 37 -45.34 2.50 1.71
N ASP A 38 -44.15 3.09 1.59
CA ASP A 38 -42.98 2.44 1.02
C ASP A 38 -41.99 1.97 2.09
N TYR A 39 -42.03 2.59 3.26
CA TYR A 39 -41.18 2.26 4.40
C TYR A 39 -41.84 2.78 5.69
N GLU A 40 -41.56 2.12 6.81
CA GLU A 40 -41.96 2.55 8.14
C GLU A 40 -40.76 3.09 8.92
N VAL A 41 -41.01 4.03 9.83
CA VAL A 41 -39.97 4.68 10.65
C VAL A 41 -40.38 4.61 12.12
N GLU A 42 -39.56 3.92 12.89
CA GLU A 42 -39.64 3.90 14.36
C GLU A 42 -38.62 4.90 14.92
N GLU A 43 -39.10 6.10 15.28
CA GLU A 43 -38.22 7.19 15.72
C GLU A 43 -37.55 6.89 17.08
N ASP A 44 -38.25 6.18 17.97
CA ASP A 44 -37.76 5.84 19.31
C ASP A 44 -36.61 4.84 19.25
N LYS A 45 -36.72 3.82 18.39
CA LYS A 45 -35.67 2.81 18.16
C LYS A 45 -34.65 3.26 17.10
N ARG A 46 -34.87 4.40 16.43
CA ARG A 46 -34.07 4.89 15.28
C ARG A 46 -33.90 3.84 14.18
N VAL A 47 -34.96 3.09 13.87
CA VAL A 47 -34.99 2.06 12.83
C VAL A 47 -35.87 2.53 11.67
N VAL A 48 -35.43 2.22 10.44
CA VAL A 48 -36.23 2.41 9.22
C VAL A 48 -36.34 1.08 8.51
N VAL A 49 -37.56 0.60 8.33
CA VAL A 49 -37.85 -0.71 7.73
C VAL A 49 -38.48 -0.48 6.35
N PRO A 50 -37.84 -0.92 5.24
CA PRO A 50 -38.47 -0.87 3.93
C PRO A 50 -39.62 -1.87 3.85
N LEU A 51 -40.76 -1.45 3.31
CA LEU A 51 -41.89 -2.32 3.02
C LEU A 51 -41.75 -2.91 1.61
N GLU A 52 -42.47 -4.00 1.33
CA GLU A 52 -42.45 -4.70 0.04
C GLU A 52 -42.73 -3.76 -1.16
N ALA A 53 -43.72 -2.88 -1.03
CA ALA A 53 -44.04 -1.85 -2.03
C ALA A 53 -42.89 -0.85 -2.27
N GLY A 54 -42.07 -0.59 -1.25
CA GLY A 54 -40.88 0.26 -1.37
C GLY A 54 -39.74 -0.45 -2.08
N ILE A 55 -39.51 -1.73 -1.77
CA ILE A 55 -38.51 -2.59 -2.42
C ILE A 55 -38.80 -2.67 -3.92
N GLU A 56 -40.04 -3.00 -4.31
CA GLU A 56 -40.45 -3.07 -5.72
C GLU A 56 -40.24 -1.75 -6.48
N ARG A 57 -40.53 -0.61 -5.85
CA ARG A 57 -40.32 0.71 -6.48
C ARG A 57 -38.84 1.02 -6.68
N VAL A 58 -38.00 0.63 -5.73
CA VAL A 58 -36.54 0.79 -5.84
C VAL A 58 -36.00 -0.11 -6.94
N GLU A 59 -36.46 -1.37 -7.04
CA GLU A 59 -36.10 -2.31 -8.10
C GLU A 59 -36.48 -1.78 -9.49
N GLN A 60 -37.71 -1.27 -9.64
CA GLN A 60 -38.18 -0.63 -10.87
C GLN A 60 -37.35 0.63 -11.23
N ALA A 61 -36.98 1.45 -10.24
CA ALA A 61 -36.17 2.64 -10.47
C ALA A 61 -34.70 2.30 -10.82
N LEU A 62 -34.21 1.15 -10.34
CA LEU A 62 -32.87 0.65 -10.64
C LEU A 62 -32.82 -0.13 -11.96
N GLY A 63 -33.93 -0.73 -12.37
CA GLY A 63 -34.04 -1.59 -13.55
C GLY A 63 -33.54 -3.02 -13.30
N ILE A 64 -33.69 -3.51 -12.07
CA ILE A 64 -33.25 -4.85 -11.64
C ILE A 64 -34.44 -5.69 -11.20
N GLU A 65 -34.30 -7.03 -11.24
CA GLU A 65 -35.35 -7.96 -10.83
C GLU A 65 -35.36 -8.22 -9.32
N ASN A 66 -34.18 -8.22 -8.67
CA ASN A 66 -34.04 -8.46 -7.24
C ASN A 66 -32.84 -7.68 -6.68
N LEU A 67 -33.06 -6.88 -5.63
CA LEU A 67 -32.03 -6.12 -4.92
C LEU A 67 -30.93 -6.98 -4.27
N TYR A 68 -31.21 -8.24 -3.94
CA TYR A 68 -30.31 -9.15 -3.22
C TYR A 68 -29.34 -9.92 -4.13
N ASP A 69 -29.56 -9.93 -5.45
CA ASP A 69 -28.76 -10.73 -6.39
C ASP A 69 -27.37 -10.09 -6.68
N GLU A 70 -27.28 -8.76 -6.64
CA GLU A 70 -26.04 -8.02 -6.88
C GLU A 70 -25.30 -7.68 -5.58
N VAL A 71 -24.91 -8.72 -4.82
CA VAL A 71 -24.15 -8.60 -3.55
C VAL A 71 -22.90 -7.72 -3.69
N GLN A 72 -22.27 -7.67 -4.88
CA GLN A 72 -21.09 -6.84 -5.13
C GLN A 72 -21.35 -5.33 -5.08
N GLN A 73 -22.56 -4.87 -5.40
CA GLN A 73 -22.92 -3.44 -5.36
C GLN A 73 -23.61 -3.03 -4.05
N ASN A 74 -23.96 -4.01 -3.20
CA ASN A 74 -24.62 -3.85 -1.92
C ASN A 74 -25.79 -2.84 -1.93
N LEU A 75 -26.70 -3.05 -2.89
CA LEU A 75 -27.82 -2.16 -3.15
C LEU A 75 -28.79 -2.08 -1.97
N VAL A 76 -28.96 -3.17 -1.23
CA VAL A 76 -29.82 -3.24 -0.02
C VAL A 76 -29.28 -2.31 1.07
N HIS A 77 -27.99 -2.39 1.38
CA HIS A 77 -27.37 -1.48 2.34
C HIS A 77 -27.48 -0.03 1.91
N GLN A 78 -27.18 0.27 0.63
CA GLN A 78 -27.28 1.63 0.10
C GLN A 78 -28.71 2.20 0.21
N MET A 79 -29.74 1.38 -0.03
CA MET A 79 -31.13 1.76 0.17
C MET A 79 -31.43 2.06 1.65
N GLN A 80 -31.06 1.17 2.56
CA GLN A 80 -31.30 1.32 4.00
C GLN A 80 -30.57 2.55 4.55
N VAL A 81 -29.31 2.76 4.18
CA VAL A 81 -28.51 3.90 4.62
C VAL A 81 -29.09 5.21 4.06
N ALA A 82 -29.54 5.24 2.81
CA ALA A 82 -30.20 6.40 2.23
C ALA A 82 -31.55 6.73 2.93
N LEU A 83 -32.33 5.71 3.29
CA LEU A 83 -33.57 5.86 4.06
C LEU A 83 -33.30 6.38 5.47
N LYS A 84 -32.33 5.80 6.19
CA LYS A 84 -31.87 6.29 7.50
C LYS A 84 -31.42 7.75 7.40
N ALA A 85 -30.57 8.07 6.42
CA ALA A 85 -30.09 9.44 6.19
C ALA A 85 -31.25 10.41 5.94
N LYS A 86 -32.29 10.00 5.18
CA LYS A 86 -33.47 10.84 4.90
C LYS A 86 -34.26 11.17 6.16
N GLU A 87 -34.60 10.17 6.98
CA GLU A 87 -35.58 10.33 8.07
C GLU A 87 -34.95 10.61 9.44
N LEU A 88 -33.85 9.91 9.77
CA LEU A 88 -33.26 9.92 11.11
C LEU A 88 -32.21 11.02 11.32
N TYR A 89 -31.59 11.51 10.24
CA TYR A 89 -30.52 12.52 10.31
C TYR A 89 -31.04 13.87 9.81
N LYS A 90 -31.27 14.79 10.75
CA LYS A 90 -31.87 16.10 10.53
C LYS A 90 -30.80 17.19 10.51
N ARG A 91 -30.83 17.98 9.43
CA ARG A 91 -30.00 19.17 9.28
C ARG A 91 -30.32 20.20 10.37
N ASP A 92 -29.29 20.88 10.84
CA ASP A 92 -29.31 21.87 11.93
C ASP A 92 -29.69 21.30 13.30
N LYS A 93 -29.78 19.97 13.43
CA LYS A 93 -29.94 19.26 14.70
C LYS A 93 -28.76 18.30 14.92
N ASP A 94 -28.59 17.33 14.02
CA ASP A 94 -27.57 16.28 14.15
C ASP A 94 -26.28 16.66 13.41
N TYR A 95 -26.37 17.58 12.43
CA TYR A 95 -25.25 18.08 11.65
C TYR A 95 -25.54 19.43 11.02
N ILE A 96 -24.48 20.10 10.60
CA ILE A 96 -24.52 21.33 9.80
C ILE A 96 -23.69 21.17 8.53
N ILE A 97 -23.94 22.03 7.55
CA ILE A 97 -23.13 22.10 6.33
C ILE A 97 -22.30 23.38 6.40
N GLN A 98 -20.98 23.23 6.41
CA GLN A 98 -20.04 24.35 6.44
C GLN A 98 -18.95 24.14 5.40
N ASN A 99 -18.64 25.19 4.61
CA ASN A 99 -17.65 25.14 3.53
C ASN A 99 -17.87 24.02 2.49
N GLY A 100 -19.12 23.59 2.31
CA GLY A 100 -19.43 22.48 1.41
C GLY A 100 -19.02 21.10 1.97
N GLU A 101 -18.94 20.96 3.29
CA GLU A 101 -18.72 19.69 3.99
C GLU A 101 -19.80 19.49 5.07
N VAL A 102 -20.19 18.23 5.30
CA VAL A 102 -21.08 17.85 6.40
C VAL A 102 -20.24 17.75 7.69
N LYS A 103 -20.69 18.43 8.75
CA LYS A 103 -20.03 18.43 10.06
C LYS A 103 -21.02 17.98 11.14
N ILE A 104 -20.64 16.94 11.88
CA ILE A 104 -21.48 16.37 12.96
C ILE A 104 -21.55 17.34 14.12
N VAL A 105 -22.74 17.51 14.69
CA VAL A 105 -22.98 18.33 15.88
C VAL A 105 -23.34 17.40 17.05
N ASP A 106 -22.75 17.67 18.21
CA ASP A 106 -23.14 17.00 19.46
C ASP A 106 -24.52 17.51 19.90
N GLU A 107 -25.48 16.59 20.02
CA GLU A 107 -26.88 16.87 20.39
C GLU A 107 -27.01 17.61 21.75
N PHE A 108 -26.10 17.38 22.69
CA PHE A 108 -26.18 17.97 24.03
C PHE A 108 -25.48 19.33 24.12
N THR A 109 -24.33 19.47 23.45
CA THR A 109 -23.50 20.67 23.59
C THR A 109 -23.63 21.65 22.43
N GLY A 110 -24.22 21.22 21.31
CA GLY A 110 -24.32 22.01 20.08
C GLY A 110 -22.96 22.30 19.43
N ARG A 111 -21.89 21.63 19.88
CA ARG A 111 -20.54 21.82 19.35
C ARG A 111 -20.32 20.97 18.11
N VAL A 112 -19.55 21.53 17.18
CA VAL A 112 -19.09 20.79 16.00
C VAL A 112 -17.99 19.81 16.41
N LEU A 113 -18.19 18.52 16.09
CA LEU A 113 -17.21 17.46 16.30
C LEU A 113 -16.32 17.34 15.07
N GLU A 114 -15.20 18.07 15.04
CA GLU A 114 -14.25 18.03 13.94
C GLU A 114 -13.56 16.65 13.82
N GLY A 115 -13.38 16.18 12.58
CA GLY A 115 -12.76 14.90 12.27
C GLY A 115 -13.66 13.68 12.46
N ARG A 116 -14.90 13.84 12.96
CA ARG A 116 -15.83 12.73 13.16
C ARG A 116 -16.72 12.52 11.94
N ARG A 117 -16.88 11.27 11.52
CA ARG A 117 -17.86 10.83 10.51
C ARG A 117 -18.79 9.77 11.11
N TRP A 118 -19.98 9.60 10.53
CA TRP A 118 -20.83 8.46 10.89
C TRP A 118 -20.37 7.24 10.10
N SER A 119 -20.46 6.09 10.75
CA SER A 119 -20.10 4.79 10.19
C SER A 119 -21.11 4.27 9.17
N GLU A 120 -20.79 3.13 8.54
CA GLU A 120 -21.69 2.36 7.68
C GLU A 120 -22.22 3.15 6.47
N GLY A 121 -21.38 4.00 5.87
CA GLY A 121 -21.75 4.80 4.69
C GLY A 121 -22.77 5.93 4.96
N ILE A 122 -23.21 6.11 6.22
CA ILE A 122 -24.22 7.12 6.59
C ILE A 122 -23.73 8.53 6.25
N HIS A 123 -22.43 8.81 6.45
CA HIS A 123 -21.88 10.13 6.17
C HIS A 123 -21.97 10.49 4.70
N GLN A 124 -21.58 9.57 3.81
CA GLN A 124 -21.67 9.73 2.36
C GLN A 124 -23.13 9.83 1.91
N ALA A 125 -24.05 9.10 2.54
CA ALA A 125 -25.48 9.21 2.25
C ALA A 125 -26.08 10.56 2.69
N VAL A 126 -25.64 11.13 3.81
CA VAL A 126 -26.03 12.48 4.23
C VAL A 126 -25.43 13.55 3.30
N GLU A 127 -24.18 13.39 2.87
CA GLU A 127 -23.57 14.25 1.84
C GLU A 127 -24.38 14.20 0.53
N ALA A 128 -24.77 13.01 0.07
CA ALA A 128 -25.64 12.84 -1.11
C ALA A 128 -27.03 13.45 -0.92
N LYS A 129 -27.66 13.23 0.26
CA LYS A 129 -28.96 13.80 0.63
C LYS A 129 -28.96 15.31 0.50
N GLU A 130 -27.90 15.97 0.94
CA GLU A 130 -27.80 17.44 0.93
C GLU A 130 -27.20 17.99 -0.37
N GLY A 131 -26.83 17.13 -1.33
CA GLY A 131 -26.21 17.53 -2.59
C GLY A 131 -24.79 18.07 -2.43
N VAL A 132 -24.14 17.74 -1.32
CA VAL A 132 -22.73 18.04 -1.05
C VAL A 132 -21.86 17.14 -1.93
N LYS A 133 -20.69 17.65 -2.36
CA LYS A 133 -19.75 16.87 -3.18
C LYS A 133 -19.13 15.77 -2.32
N ILE A 134 -19.44 14.51 -2.64
CA ILE A 134 -18.77 13.35 -2.06
C ILE A 134 -17.31 13.37 -2.54
N LYS A 135 -16.37 13.30 -1.60
CA LYS A 135 -14.96 13.18 -1.94
C LYS A 135 -14.68 11.74 -2.34
N GLU A 136 -14.25 11.52 -3.58
CA GLU A 136 -13.66 10.25 -4.00
C GLU A 136 -12.25 10.16 -3.36
N GLU A 137 -12.17 9.55 -2.18
CA GLU A 137 -10.92 9.34 -1.46
C GLU A 137 -10.36 7.95 -1.77
N ASN A 138 -9.03 7.83 -1.79
CA ASN A 138 -8.42 6.52 -1.83
C ASN A 138 -8.61 5.90 -0.45
N GLN A 139 -9.27 4.75 -0.39
CA GLN A 139 -9.51 4.03 0.85
C GLN A 139 -8.41 3.01 1.09
N THR A 140 -8.08 2.79 2.36
CA THR A 140 -7.17 1.74 2.79
C THR A 140 -7.85 0.37 2.62
N LEU A 141 -7.28 -0.49 1.79
CA LEU A 141 -7.77 -1.86 1.55
C LEU A 141 -7.07 -2.88 2.45
N ALA A 142 -5.78 -2.66 2.70
CA ALA A 142 -4.99 -3.45 3.61
C ALA A 142 -3.79 -2.62 4.09
N THR A 143 -3.49 -2.68 5.37
CA THR A 143 -2.34 -1.98 5.95
C THR A 143 -1.62 -2.91 6.90
N ILE A 144 -0.30 -3.09 6.88
CA ILE A 144 0.41 -3.82 7.94
C ILE A 144 1.73 -3.11 8.27
N THR A 145 2.10 -3.04 9.55
CA THR A 145 3.43 -2.54 9.91
C THR A 145 4.51 -3.57 9.61
N LEU A 146 5.73 -3.12 9.30
CA LEU A 146 6.87 -4.05 9.13
C LEU A 146 7.10 -4.87 10.40
N GLN A 147 6.87 -4.27 11.57
CA GLN A 147 6.94 -4.91 12.87
C GLN A 147 6.04 -6.16 12.92
N ASN A 148 4.73 -5.97 12.74
CA ASN A 148 3.77 -7.07 12.82
C ASN A 148 3.93 -8.05 11.65
N TYR A 149 4.32 -7.56 10.46
CA TYR A 149 4.61 -8.43 9.32
C TYR A 149 5.73 -9.44 9.63
N PHE A 150 6.87 -8.99 10.14
CA PHE A 150 7.98 -9.88 10.47
C PHE A 150 7.74 -10.75 11.70
N ARG A 151 6.84 -10.34 12.61
CA ARG A 151 6.40 -11.16 13.76
C ARG A 151 5.57 -12.38 13.36
N MET A 152 5.05 -12.44 12.13
CA MET A 152 4.30 -13.62 11.65
C MET A 152 5.21 -14.80 11.28
N TYR A 153 6.52 -14.60 11.18
CA TYR A 153 7.45 -15.68 10.84
C TYR A 153 7.76 -16.52 12.09
N ASP A 154 7.64 -17.85 11.98
CA ASP A 154 8.01 -18.79 13.05
C ASP A 154 9.47 -18.64 13.50
N LYS A 155 10.35 -18.28 12.57
CA LYS A 155 11.78 -18.06 12.81
C LYS A 155 12.24 -16.78 12.12
N LEU A 156 12.62 -15.80 12.93
CA LEU A 156 13.20 -14.54 12.48
C LEU A 156 14.69 -14.47 12.83
N ALA A 157 15.52 -14.09 11.86
CA ALA A 157 16.94 -13.82 12.05
C ALA A 157 17.38 -12.68 11.12
N GLY A 158 18.45 -11.98 11.48
CA GLY A 158 18.97 -10.87 10.67
C GLY A 158 20.47 -10.68 10.84
N MET A 159 21.08 -10.02 9.86
CA MET A 159 22.50 -9.68 9.87
C MET A 159 22.69 -8.20 9.51
N THR A 160 23.59 -7.52 10.22
CA THR A 160 23.99 -6.15 9.93
C THR A 160 25.29 -5.82 10.66
N GLY A 161 26.09 -4.91 10.12
CA GLY A 161 27.31 -4.44 10.77
C GLY A 161 27.06 -3.51 11.97
N THR A 162 25.83 -3.04 12.19
CA THR A 162 25.55 -1.98 13.16
C THR A 162 24.24 -2.22 13.95
N ALA A 163 24.04 -3.39 14.55
CA ALA A 163 22.82 -3.68 15.33
C ALA A 163 22.92 -3.31 16.82
N GLN A 164 24.13 -3.20 17.38
CA GLN A 164 24.34 -3.16 18.83
C GLN A 164 23.62 -2.00 19.54
N THR A 165 23.49 -0.85 18.89
CA THR A 165 22.81 0.32 19.45
C THR A 165 21.30 0.11 19.60
N GLU A 166 20.71 -0.68 18.70
CA GLU A 166 19.26 -0.95 18.65
C GLU A 166 18.89 -2.27 19.34
N ALA A 167 19.81 -2.90 20.07
CA ALA A 167 19.62 -4.23 20.65
C ALA A 167 18.40 -4.29 21.60
N ALA A 168 18.16 -3.23 22.37
CA ALA A 168 17.00 -3.16 23.26
C ALA A 168 15.68 -3.10 22.48
N GLU A 169 15.62 -2.35 21.38
CA GLU A 169 14.41 -2.27 20.53
C GLU A 169 14.16 -3.59 19.80
N LEU A 170 15.22 -4.19 19.25
CA LEU A 170 15.14 -5.50 18.59
C LEU A 170 14.67 -6.62 19.53
N ALA A 171 15.17 -6.62 20.77
CA ALA A 171 14.74 -7.58 21.79
C ALA A 171 13.28 -7.36 22.22
N ASN A 172 12.87 -6.10 22.42
CA ASN A 172 11.52 -5.79 22.91
C ASN A 172 10.44 -5.99 21.85
N THR A 173 10.71 -5.69 20.58
CA THR A 173 9.70 -5.72 19.51
C THR A 173 9.67 -7.06 18.76
N TYR A 174 10.85 -7.69 18.57
CA TYR A 174 10.99 -8.87 17.73
C TYR A 174 11.58 -10.08 18.47
N GLU A 175 11.84 -9.97 19.77
CA GLU A 175 12.50 -11.01 20.57
C GLU A 175 13.89 -11.40 20.01
N LEU A 176 14.53 -10.48 19.29
CA LEU A 176 15.82 -10.70 18.64
C LEU A 176 16.98 -10.26 19.55
N GLN A 177 17.83 -11.22 19.90
CA GLN A 177 19.09 -10.94 20.57
C GLN A 177 20.17 -10.51 19.57
N VAL A 178 20.94 -9.49 19.92
CA VAL A 178 22.07 -9.02 19.10
C VAL A 178 23.37 -9.58 19.65
N VAL A 179 24.06 -10.36 18.82
CA VAL A 179 25.38 -10.93 19.14
C VAL A 179 26.45 -10.27 18.26
N PRO A 180 27.41 -9.53 18.84
CA PRO A 180 28.52 -8.96 18.07
C PRO A 180 29.50 -10.07 17.68
N ILE A 181 29.60 -10.35 16.37
CA ILE A 181 30.57 -11.31 15.84
C ILE A 181 31.94 -10.62 15.68
N PRO A 182 33.04 -11.20 16.19
CA PRO A 182 34.38 -10.66 15.99
C PRO A 182 34.73 -10.54 14.51
N THR A 183 35.45 -9.48 14.13
CA THR A 183 35.92 -9.30 12.76
C THR A 183 36.99 -10.35 12.41
N ASN A 184 37.01 -10.79 11.14
CA ASN A 184 38.02 -11.74 10.65
C ASN A 184 39.46 -11.23 10.82
N LYS A 185 39.66 -9.93 10.62
CA LYS A 185 40.93 -9.22 10.84
C LYS A 185 40.71 -7.99 11.73
N PRO A 186 41.73 -7.52 12.46
CA PRO A 186 41.63 -6.30 13.25
C PRO A 186 41.33 -5.08 12.37
N VAL A 187 40.45 -4.19 12.82
CA VAL A 187 40.16 -2.93 12.13
C VAL A 187 41.28 -1.94 12.44
N ILE A 188 41.94 -1.43 11.39
CA ILE A 188 43.03 -0.44 11.48
C ILE A 188 42.65 0.91 10.83
N ARG A 189 41.35 1.11 10.53
CA ARG A 189 40.84 2.37 9.98
C ARG A 189 41.04 3.52 10.97
N THR A 190 41.48 4.67 10.46
CA THR A 190 41.60 5.90 11.24
C THR A 190 40.33 6.74 11.07
N ASP A 191 39.55 6.90 12.14
CA ASP A 191 38.37 7.78 12.15
C ASP A 191 38.79 9.15 12.69
N GLN A 192 38.88 10.14 11.80
CA GLN A 192 39.30 11.51 12.11
C GLN A 192 38.19 12.29 12.84
N PRO A 193 38.54 13.31 13.62
CA PRO A 193 37.55 14.23 14.18
C PRO A 193 36.78 14.98 13.08
N ASP A 194 35.57 15.42 13.43
CA ASP A 194 34.73 16.20 12.52
C ASP A 194 35.32 17.61 12.33
N LEU A 195 35.28 18.12 11.09
CA LEU A 195 35.59 19.51 10.76
C LEU A 195 34.30 20.31 10.64
N ILE A 196 34.19 21.41 11.39
CA ILE A 196 32.97 22.22 11.45
C ILE A 196 33.25 23.61 10.87
N TYR A 197 32.38 24.03 9.96
CA TYR A 197 32.43 25.31 9.26
C TYR A 197 31.22 26.17 9.63
N LYS A 198 31.35 27.48 9.45
CA LYS A 198 30.25 28.41 9.72
C LYS A 198 29.12 28.29 8.70
N GLY A 199 29.43 28.16 7.41
CA GLY A 199 28.43 28.05 6.35
C GLY A 199 28.73 26.93 5.34
N GLU A 200 27.73 26.56 4.55
CA GLU A 200 27.85 25.49 3.56
C GLU A 200 28.89 25.79 2.47
N VAL A 201 29.05 27.07 2.08
CA VAL A 201 29.99 27.46 1.01
C VAL A 201 31.44 27.14 1.41
N GLY A 202 31.87 27.56 2.60
CA GLY A 202 33.21 27.28 3.13
C GLY A 202 33.43 25.77 3.34
N LYS A 203 32.41 25.06 3.84
CA LYS A 203 32.42 23.59 3.98
C LYS A 203 32.72 22.92 2.64
N PHE A 204 31.89 23.18 1.62
CA PHE A 204 32.03 22.52 0.32
C PHE A 204 33.31 22.94 -0.41
N GLY A 205 33.79 24.17 -0.21
CA GLY A 205 35.11 24.58 -0.69
C GLY A 205 36.22 23.67 -0.15
N SER A 206 36.25 23.50 1.18
CA SER A 206 37.27 22.65 1.81
C SER A 206 37.10 21.15 1.51
N VAL A 207 35.86 20.66 1.35
CA VAL A 207 35.60 19.28 0.89
C VAL A 207 36.21 19.06 -0.50
N VAL A 208 36.02 20.00 -1.42
CA VAL A 208 36.56 19.91 -2.77
C VAL A 208 38.10 19.98 -2.76
N ASP A 209 38.69 20.80 -1.90
CA ASP A 209 40.15 20.87 -1.72
C ASP A 209 40.75 19.55 -1.21
N ASP A 210 40.13 18.92 -0.20
CA ASP A 210 40.57 17.63 0.34
C ASP A 210 40.42 16.51 -0.71
N ILE A 211 39.31 16.49 -1.46
CA ILE A 211 39.13 15.54 -2.57
C ILE A 211 40.19 15.76 -3.64
N ALA A 212 40.51 17.00 -3.99
CA ALA A 212 41.52 17.32 -4.99
C ALA A 212 42.91 16.82 -4.58
N GLU A 213 43.34 17.12 -3.35
CA GLU A 213 44.65 16.67 -2.84
C GLU A 213 44.78 15.15 -2.86
N ARG A 214 43.74 14.43 -2.43
CA ARG A 214 43.74 12.97 -2.38
C ARG A 214 43.67 12.34 -3.77
N ALA A 215 42.85 12.89 -4.65
CA ALA A 215 42.74 12.45 -6.03
C ALA A 215 44.06 12.67 -6.79
N GLU A 216 44.76 13.78 -6.57
CA GLU A 216 46.10 14.03 -7.14
C GLU A 216 47.13 13.02 -6.64
N ARG A 217 47.07 12.65 -5.36
CA ARG A 217 47.91 11.60 -4.76
C ARG A 217 47.53 10.18 -5.21
N GLY A 218 46.37 10.00 -5.82
CA GLY A 218 45.85 8.72 -6.32
C GLY A 218 45.01 7.91 -5.33
N GLN A 219 44.70 8.46 -4.15
CA GLN A 219 43.88 7.76 -3.15
C GLN A 219 42.39 7.78 -3.57
N PRO A 220 41.67 6.62 -3.55
CA PRO A 220 40.24 6.59 -3.83
C PRO A 220 39.43 7.28 -2.74
N VAL A 221 38.39 8.02 -3.16
CA VAL A 221 37.51 8.78 -2.28
C VAL A 221 36.05 8.41 -2.51
N LEU A 222 35.36 8.05 -1.43
CA LEU A 222 33.90 7.92 -1.38
C LEU A 222 33.32 9.09 -0.58
N VAL A 223 32.49 9.90 -1.23
CA VAL A 223 31.78 11.01 -0.60
C VAL A 223 30.33 10.62 -0.34
N GLY A 224 29.86 10.75 0.90
CA GLY A 224 28.47 10.56 1.28
C GLY A 224 27.76 11.89 1.50
N THR A 225 26.67 12.13 0.79
CA THR A 225 25.77 13.28 0.97
C THR A 225 24.39 12.80 1.42
N ILE A 226 23.52 13.69 1.93
CA ILE A 226 22.15 13.30 2.37
C ILE A 226 21.07 13.54 1.32
N SER A 227 21.33 14.36 0.30
CA SER A 227 20.34 14.74 -0.71
C SER A 227 20.92 14.79 -2.11
N VAL A 228 20.07 14.52 -3.10
CA VAL A 228 20.44 14.57 -4.52
C VAL A 228 20.91 15.98 -4.89
N GLU A 229 20.24 17.01 -4.38
CA GLU A 229 20.60 18.41 -4.63
C GLU A 229 22.05 18.71 -4.21
N LYS A 230 22.47 18.20 -3.04
CA LYS A 230 23.83 18.40 -2.54
C LYS A 230 24.85 17.57 -3.29
N SER A 231 24.51 16.36 -3.73
CA SER A 231 25.33 15.59 -4.67
C SER A 231 25.56 16.32 -5.99
N GLU A 232 24.51 16.87 -6.60
CA GLU A 232 24.60 17.66 -7.84
C GLU A 232 25.37 18.97 -7.64
N TYR A 233 25.22 19.61 -6.48
CA TYR A 233 26.02 20.78 -6.12
C TYR A 233 27.51 20.44 -6.03
N LEU A 234 27.87 19.38 -5.29
CA LEU A 234 29.25 18.93 -5.17
C LEU A 234 29.84 18.50 -6.52
N SER A 235 29.07 17.74 -7.32
CA SER A 235 29.45 17.33 -8.67
C SER A 235 29.86 18.52 -9.53
N ARG A 236 29.04 19.59 -9.55
CA ARG A 236 29.37 20.82 -10.29
C ARG A 236 30.67 21.47 -9.81
N GLN A 237 30.98 21.43 -8.51
CA GLN A 237 32.24 22.00 -7.99
C GLN A 237 33.45 21.13 -8.35
N LEU A 238 33.31 19.80 -8.32
CA LEU A 238 34.34 18.87 -8.77
C LEU A 238 34.61 19.01 -10.27
N THR A 239 33.57 19.17 -11.10
CA THR A 239 33.74 19.43 -12.55
C THR A 239 34.49 20.73 -12.81
N LYS A 240 34.22 21.81 -12.05
CA LYS A 240 34.96 23.08 -12.18
C LYS A 240 36.46 22.94 -11.87
N ARG A 241 36.82 22.00 -10.99
CA ARG A 241 38.21 21.67 -10.66
C ARG A 241 38.84 20.63 -11.60
N GLY A 242 38.07 20.10 -12.55
CA GLY A 242 38.56 19.10 -13.51
C GLY A 242 38.72 17.69 -12.92
N ILE A 243 38.06 17.38 -11.80
CA ILE A 243 38.18 16.08 -11.14
C ILE A 243 37.14 15.11 -11.73
N PRO A 244 37.56 14.00 -12.34
CA PRO A 244 36.64 12.98 -12.83
C PRO A 244 35.97 12.29 -11.64
N HIS A 245 34.65 12.18 -11.67
CA HIS A 245 33.88 11.59 -10.58
C HIS A 245 32.58 10.96 -11.10
N GLU A 246 32.06 10.02 -10.33
CA GLU A 246 30.77 9.36 -10.59
C GLU A 246 29.75 9.72 -9.50
N VAL A 247 28.50 9.95 -9.87
CA VAL A 247 27.42 10.33 -8.94
C VAL A 247 26.36 9.22 -8.89
N LEU A 248 26.03 8.78 -7.67
CA LEU A 248 25.06 7.72 -7.40
C LEU A 248 23.85 8.31 -6.67
N ASN A 249 22.68 8.24 -7.31
CA ASN A 249 21.45 8.89 -6.83
C ASN A 249 20.37 7.89 -6.39
N ALA A 250 20.71 6.60 -6.20
CA ALA A 250 19.81 5.52 -5.81
C ALA A 250 18.65 5.28 -6.80
N LYS A 251 18.84 5.59 -8.09
CA LYS A 251 17.83 5.42 -9.15
C LYS A 251 18.07 4.18 -10.02
N GLN A 252 19.33 3.84 -10.27
CA GLN A 252 19.71 2.74 -11.17
C GLN A 252 20.59 1.73 -10.42
N HIS A 253 19.98 0.89 -9.58
CA HIS A 253 20.71 0.00 -8.67
C HIS A 253 21.76 -0.90 -9.36
N THR A 254 21.46 -1.44 -10.54
CA THR A 254 22.37 -2.32 -11.29
C THR A 254 23.60 -1.59 -11.81
N ARG A 255 23.43 -0.42 -12.42
CA ARG A 255 24.54 0.41 -12.91
C ARG A 255 25.36 0.99 -11.76
N GLU A 256 24.68 1.48 -10.72
CA GLU A 256 25.34 2.03 -9.53
C GLU A 256 26.17 0.96 -8.82
N ALA A 257 25.70 -0.28 -8.75
CA ALA A 257 26.46 -1.41 -8.20
C ALA A 257 27.78 -1.65 -8.95
N GLN A 258 27.77 -1.56 -10.28
CA GLN A 258 28.98 -1.72 -11.10
C GLN A 258 29.99 -0.60 -10.83
N ILE A 259 29.53 0.64 -10.68
CA ILE A 259 30.38 1.79 -10.36
C ILE A 259 31.01 1.63 -8.97
N VAL A 260 30.19 1.28 -7.97
CA VAL A 260 30.65 1.12 -6.57
C VAL A 260 31.68 0.01 -6.45
N ALA A 261 31.50 -1.10 -7.17
CA ALA A 261 32.45 -2.20 -7.20
C ALA A 261 33.84 -1.80 -7.71
N GLN A 262 33.93 -0.69 -8.46
CA GLN A 262 35.18 -0.13 -8.98
C GLN A 262 35.64 1.14 -8.24
N ALA A 263 34.92 1.59 -7.21
CA ALA A 263 35.22 2.83 -6.49
C ALA A 263 36.53 2.77 -5.68
N GLY A 264 37.09 1.58 -5.45
CA GLY A 264 38.35 1.39 -4.71
C GLY A 264 39.61 1.46 -5.57
N ARG A 265 39.50 1.91 -6.82
CA ARG A 265 40.60 2.05 -7.79
C ARG A 265 41.36 3.36 -7.64
N LEU A 266 42.59 3.42 -8.19
CA LEU A 266 43.41 4.63 -8.13
C LEU A 266 42.69 5.81 -8.78
N HIS A 267 42.78 6.99 -8.16
CA HIS A 267 42.14 8.25 -8.59
C HIS A 267 40.60 8.21 -8.66
N ALA A 268 39.94 7.14 -8.22
CA ALA A 268 38.49 7.04 -8.28
C ALA A 268 37.83 7.96 -7.25
N VAL A 269 36.92 8.83 -7.71
CA VAL A 269 36.08 9.68 -6.85
C VAL A 269 34.63 9.32 -7.09
N THR A 270 33.94 8.87 -6.03
CA THR A 270 32.54 8.46 -6.10
C THR A 270 31.71 9.27 -5.11
N VAL A 271 30.67 9.93 -5.60
CA VAL A 271 29.70 10.67 -4.78
C VAL A 271 28.43 9.83 -4.64
N SER A 272 28.06 9.50 -3.41
CA SER A 272 26.89 8.70 -3.08
C SER A 272 25.86 9.54 -2.33
N THR A 273 24.63 9.57 -2.85
CA THR A 273 23.48 10.15 -2.14
C THR A 273 22.93 9.14 -1.13
N ASN A 274 22.79 9.57 0.12
CA ASN A 274 22.43 8.79 1.30
C ASN A 274 23.30 7.54 1.47
N MET A 275 22.84 6.43 0.93
CA MET A 275 23.53 5.14 0.95
C MET A 275 23.42 4.44 -0.41
N ALA A 276 23.41 5.20 -1.51
CA ALA A 276 23.50 4.61 -2.85
C ALA A 276 24.74 3.71 -2.96
N GLY A 277 24.61 2.55 -3.61
CA GLY A 277 25.63 1.49 -3.57
C GLY A 277 25.58 0.59 -2.32
N ARG A 278 24.45 0.54 -1.62
CA ARG A 278 24.26 -0.41 -0.51
C ARG A 278 24.27 -1.85 -1.02
N GLY A 279 24.92 -2.73 -0.27
CA GLY A 279 25.05 -4.16 -0.59
C GLY A 279 26.29 -4.52 -1.43
N VAL A 280 26.97 -3.54 -2.04
CA VAL A 280 28.19 -3.79 -2.83
C VAL A 280 29.43 -3.47 -2.01
N ASP A 281 30.41 -4.38 -2.08
CA ASP A 281 31.72 -4.20 -1.46
C ASP A 281 32.63 -3.31 -2.31
N ILE A 282 33.39 -2.43 -1.66
CA ILE A 282 34.40 -1.58 -2.31
C ILE A 282 35.76 -2.21 -2.05
N LEU A 283 36.21 -3.02 -3.00
CA LEU A 283 37.52 -3.67 -2.94
C LEU A 283 38.62 -2.71 -3.39
N LEU A 284 39.71 -2.62 -2.62
CA LEU A 284 40.88 -1.83 -3.02
C LEU A 284 41.50 -2.44 -4.28
N GLY A 285 41.65 -1.62 -5.33
CA GLY A 285 42.06 -2.06 -6.67
C GLY A 285 40.91 -2.50 -7.59
N GLY A 286 39.66 -2.44 -7.13
CA GLY A 286 38.46 -2.79 -7.90
C GLY A 286 38.07 -4.27 -7.86
N ASN A 287 36.85 -4.57 -8.31
CA ASN A 287 36.35 -5.94 -8.39
C ASN A 287 36.77 -6.62 -9.71
N PRO A 288 37.63 -7.65 -9.67
CA PRO A 288 38.13 -8.32 -10.88
C PRO A 288 37.06 -9.17 -11.60
N GLU A 289 36.11 -9.75 -10.87
CA GLU A 289 35.01 -10.55 -11.44
C GLU A 289 34.06 -9.66 -12.25
N GLY A 290 33.74 -8.48 -11.71
CA GLY A 290 32.94 -7.48 -12.41
C GLY A 290 33.60 -6.98 -13.70
N LEU A 291 34.91 -6.74 -13.67
CA LEU A 291 35.68 -6.29 -14.85
C LEU A 291 35.72 -7.38 -15.93
N ALA A 292 36.05 -8.62 -15.54
CA ALA A 292 36.09 -9.75 -16.47
C ALA A 292 34.71 -9.96 -17.13
N ARG A 293 33.63 -9.94 -16.34
CA ARG A 293 32.26 -10.09 -16.87
C ARG A 293 31.90 -8.97 -17.84
N HIS A 294 32.26 -7.72 -17.53
CA HIS A 294 31.96 -6.58 -18.38
C HIS A 294 32.71 -6.65 -19.72
N GLU A 295 33.98 -7.04 -19.71
CA GLU A 295 34.77 -7.14 -20.96
C GLU A 295 34.28 -8.29 -21.84
N VAL A 296 33.89 -9.44 -21.26
CA VAL A 296 33.28 -10.56 -22.03
C VAL A 296 31.97 -10.12 -22.70
N ILE A 297 31.11 -9.36 -21.99
CA ILE A 297 29.86 -8.83 -22.57
C ILE A 297 30.17 -7.84 -23.70
N LYS A 298 31.19 -6.99 -23.52
CA LYS A 298 31.62 -6.00 -24.51
C LYS A 298 32.25 -6.65 -25.76
N GLU A 299 32.86 -7.82 -25.62
CA GLU A 299 33.34 -8.66 -26.73
C GLU A 299 32.19 -9.31 -27.54
N GLY A 300 30.92 -9.13 -27.10
CA GLY A 300 29.73 -9.53 -27.84
C GLY A 300 29.05 -10.80 -27.33
N HIS A 301 29.50 -11.36 -26.21
CA HIS A 301 28.85 -12.51 -25.58
C HIS A 301 27.55 -12.11 -24.86
N ASP A 302 26.54 -12.98 -24.91
CA ASP A 302 25.25 -12.75 -24.26
C ASP A 302 25.38 -12.72 -22.71
N PRO A 303 24.88 -11.68 -22.01
CA PRO A 303 24.86 -11.65 -20.55
C PRO A 303 24.19 -12.87 -19.89
N ALA A 304 23.22 -13.51 -20.56
CA ALA A 304 22.49 -14.67 -20.08
C ALA A 304 23.39 -15.91 -19.94
N VAL A 305 24.48 -16.01 -20.69
CA VAL A 305 25.39 -17.17 -20.58
C VAL A 305 26.34 -17.09 -19.39
N LEU A 306 26.46 -15.91 -18.74
CA LEU A 306 27.36 -15.66 -17.61
C LEU A 306 26.65 -15.67 -16.24
N VAL A 307 25.40 -16.13 -16.16
CA VAL A 307 24.68 -16.28 -14.89
C VAL A 307 25.03 -17.59 -14.19
N ASP A 308 24.92 -17.63 -12.87
CA ASP A 308 25.12 -18.85 -12.07
C ASP A 308 24.14 -19.96 -12.49
N ASP A 309 24.54 -21.22 -12.33
CA ASP A 309 23.73 -22.38 -12.75
C ASP A 309 22.30 -22.37 -12.15
N PHE A 310 22.16 -21.86 -10.91
CA PHE A 310 20.88 -21.74 -10.21
C PHE A 310 19.95 -20.67 -10.77
N ALA A 311 20.49 -19.71 -11.53
CA ALA A 311 19.73 -18.62 -12.14
C ALA A 311 19.33 -18.93 -13.59
N LEU A 312 19.68 -20.12 -14.11
CA LEU A 312 19.27 -20.55 -15.44
C LEU A 312 17.76 -20.88 -15.45
N PRO A 313 17.03 -20.53 -16.53
CA PRO A 313 15.60 -20.86 -16.68
C PRO A 313 15.26 -22.35 -16.58
N MET A 314 16.23 -23.21 -16.88
CA MET A 314 16.12 -24.66 -16.85
C MET A 314 17.49 -25.28 -16.56
N PRO A 315 17.56 -26.53 -16.07
CA PRO A 315 18.83 -27.21 -15.82
C PRO A 315 19.71 -27.23 -17.07
N LEU A 316 21.03 -27.04 -16.88
CA LEU A 316 21.99 -26.92 -17.97
C LEU A 316 21.93 -28.08 -18.96
N ASP A 317 21.68 -29.31 -18.50
CA ASP A 317 21.57 -30.50 -19.36
C ASP A 317 20.44 -30.40 -20.39
N GLN A 318 19.36 -29.70 -20.03
CA GLN A 318 18.16 -29.54 -20.85
C GLN A 318 18.21 -28.28 -21.75
N MET A 319 19.25 -27.46 -21.63
CA MET A 319 19.45 -26.28 -22.50
C MET A 319 19.86 -26.69 -23.92
N PRO A 320 19.57 -25.85 -24.94
CA PRO A 320 20.05 -26.04 -26.30
C PRO A 320 21.58 -26.15 -26.37
N ASP A 321 22.10 -26.98 -27.27
CA ASP A 321 23.54 -27.19 -27.41
C ASP A 321 24.27 -25.91 -27.83
N GLU A 322 23.64 -25.05 -28.64
CA GLU A 322 24.14 -23.71 -28.99
C GLU A 322 24.39 -22.83 -27.75
N PHE A 323 23.49 -22.89 -26.76
CA PHE A 323 23.64 -22.16 -25.50
C PHE A 323 24.80 -22.71 -24.67
N LYS A 324 24.96 -24.04 -24.62
CA LYS A 324 26.06 -24.71 -23.91
C LYS A 324 27.41 -24.35 -24.52
N GLU A 325 27.53 -24.35 -25.84
CA GLU A 325 28.75 -23.95 -26.55
C GLU A 325 29.08 -22.47 -26.33
N ALA A 326 28.08 -21.58 -26.46
CA ALA A 326 28.26 -20.15 -26.19
C ALA A 326 28.67 -19.86 -24.74
N ARG A 327 28.08 -20.58 -23.77
CA ARG A 327 28.43 -20.53 -22.34
C ARG A 327 29.85 -21.03 -22.09
N ALA A 328 30.25 -22.16 -22.69
CA ALA A 328 31.61 -22.68 -22.55
C ALA A 328 32.66 -21.70 -23.09
N ALA A 329 32.40 -21.09 -24.26
CA ALA A 329 33.28 -20.08 -24.83
C ALA A 329 33.37 -18.81 -23.96
N ALA A 330 32.22 -18.30 -23.50
CA ALA A 330 32.17 -17.12 -22.64
C ALA A 330 32.85 -17.36 -21.28
N LEU A 331 32.66 -18.53 -20.66
CA LEU A 331 33.29 -18.89 -19.39
C LEU A 331 34.80 -19.10 -19.54
N ALA A 332 35.26 -19.73 -20.63
CA ALA A 332 36.69 -19.87 -20.90
C ALA A 332 37.37 -18.50 -21.04
N ARG A 333 36.73 -17.56 -21.75
CA ARG A 333 37.22 -16.19 -21.90
C ARG A 333 37.16 -15.41 -20.59
N TYR A 334 36.08 -15.58 -19.82
CA TYR A 334 35.94 -15.02 -18.48
C TYR A 334 37.06 -15.48 -17.55
N ASP A 335 37.38 -16.77 -17.52
CA ASP A 335 38.44 -17.33 -16.67
C ASP A 335 39.84 -16.84 -17.06
N GLU A 336 40.08 -16.61 -18.34
CA GLU A 336 41.32 -16.00 -18.83
C GLU A 336 41.44 -14.55 -18.33
N LEU A 337 40.44 -13.72 -18.60
CA LEU A 337 40.40 -12.32 -18.18
C LEU A 337 40.41 -12.17 -16.66
N LEU A 338 39.75 -13.07 -15.93
CA LEU A 338 39.72 -13.07 -14.48
C LEU A 338 41.13 -13.24 -13.89
N LYS A 339 41.98 -14.07 -14.51
CA LYS A 339 43.38 -14.22 -14.05
C LYS A 339 44.18 -12.93 -14.27
N GLU A 340 43.99 -12.28 -15.42
CA GLU A 340 44.63 -11.00 -15.74
C GLU A 340 44.17 -9.88 -14.79
N PHE A 341 42.85 -9.69 -14.67
CA PHE A 341 42.28 -8.66 -13.80
C PHE A 341 42.57 -8.93 -12.32
N LYS A 342 42.60 -10.18 -11.86
CA LYS A 342 43.03 -10.50 -10.48
C LYS A 342 44.45 -10.03 -10.21
N ALA A 343 45.38 -10.22 -11.17
CA ALA A 343 46.75 -9.76 -11.02
C ALA A 343 46.83 -8.21 -11.03
N SER A 344 46.11 -7.58 -11.96
CA SER A 344 46.06 -6.11 -12.10
C SER A 344 45.42 -5.43 -10.89
N CYS A 345 44.22 -5.85 -10.49
CA CYS A 345 43.52 -5.34 -9.31
C CYS A 345 44.32 -5.57 -8.02
N LYS A 346 45.05 -6.68 -7.89
CA LYS A 346 45.93 -6.90 -6.74
C LYS A 346 47.06 -5.87 -6.70
N ALA A 347 47.77 -5.67 -7.81
CA ALA A 347 48.85 -4.71 -7.90
C ALA A 347 48.37 -3.27 -7.67
N GLU A 348 47.20 -2.92 -8.21
CA GLU A 348 46.56 -1.62 -7.99
C GLU A 348 46.12 -1.46 -6.52
N GLY A 349 45.51 -2.50 -5.94
CA GLY A 349 45.08 -2.51 -4.55
C GLY A 349 46.24 -2.37 -3.56
N ASP A 350 47.39 -2.98 -3.83
CA ASP A 350 48.58 -2.82 -2.98
C ASP A 350 49.09 -1.36 -2.99
N LYS A 351 49.08 -0.69 -4.15
CA LYS A 351 49.37 0.75 -4.23
C LYS A 351 48.35 1.59 -3.46
N VAL A 352 47.06 1.27 -3.57
CA VAL A 352 46.01 1.96 -2.81
C VAL A 352 46.21 1.80 -1.31
N ARG A 353 46.64 0.61 -0.84
CA ARG A 353 46.99 0.40 0.57
C ARG A 353 48.18 1.25 1.03
N GLU A 354 49.23 1.36 0.21
CA GLU A 354 50.37 2.23 0.48
C GLU A 354 49.98 3.72 0.57
N LEU A 355 48.98 4.13 -0.21
CA LEU A 355 48.42 5.49 -0.19
C LEU A 355 47.45 5.75 0.99
N GLY A 356 47.23 4.76 1.88
CA GLY A 356 46.37 4.88 3.05
C GLY A 356 44.97 4.27 2.91
N GLY A 357 44.69 3.57 1.79
CA GLY A 357 43.44 2.87 1.55
C GLY A 357 42.28 3.79 1.12
N LEU A 358 41.05 3.28 1.22
CA LEU A 358 39.84 4.06 0.86
C LEU A 358 39.62 5.20 1.85
N TYR A 359 39.46 6.42 1.35
CA TYR A 359 39.03 7.55 2.15
C TYR A 359 37.51 7.74 2.05
N VAL A 360 36.84 7.86 3.19
CA VAL A 360 35.40 8.11 3.26
C VAL A 360 35.16 9.49 3.84
N LEU A 361 34.48 10.33 3.06
CA LEU A 361 34.12 11.69 3.45
C LEU A 361 32.61 11.81 3.61
N GLY A 362 32.13 12.17 4.80
CA GLY A 362 30.74 12.55 5.02
C GLY A 362 30.57 14.07 4.89
N THR A 363 29.63 14.55 4.08
CA THR A 363 29.40 16.00 3.93
C THR A 363 28.45 16.57 4.97
N GLU A 364 27.76 15.71 5.72
CA GLU A 364 26.79 15.99 6.80
C GLU A 364 26.66 14.78 7.72
N ARG A 365 26.02 14.99 8.88
CA ARG A 365 25.57 13.92 9.77
C ARG A 365 24.18 13.45 9.38
N HIS A 366 23.95 12.14 9.41
CA HIS A 366 22.61 11.58 9.26
C HIS A 366 21.80 11.70 10.56
N GLU A 367 20.51 11.42 10.47
CA GLU A 367 19.57 11.37 11.62
C GLU A 367 20.00 10.40 12.73
N SER A 368 20.83 9.41 12.41
CA SER A 368 21.35 8.44 13.38
C SER A 368 22.85 8.23 13.24
N ARG A 369 23.52 8.02 14.38
CA ARG A 369 24.95 7.68 14.44
C ARG A 369 25.24 6.35 13.74
N ARG A 370 24.25 5.46 13.74
CA ARG A 370 24.33 4.16 13.08
C ARG A 370 24.56 4.30 11.57
N ILE A 371 23.84 5.17 10.89
CA ILE A 371 23.97 5.38 9.44
C ILE A 371 25.34 6.01 9.13
N ASP A 372 25.80 6.96 9.94
CA ASP A 372 27.15 7.52 9.80
C ASP A 372 28.23 6.43 9.91
N ASN A 373 28.08 5.51 10.87
CA ASN A 373 29.01 4.40 11.05
C ASN A 373 28.96 3.39 9.88
N GLN A 374 27.81 3.24 9.22
CA GLN A 374 27.73 2.45 7.99
C GLN A 374 28.50 3.09 6.84
N LEU A 375 28.48 4.42 6.74
CA LEU A 375 29.31 5.16 5.78
C LEU A 375 30.80 4.97 6.11
N ARG A 376 31.23 5.21 7.36
CA ARG A 376 32.62 4.94 7.81
C ARG A 376 33.05 3.49 7.52
N GLY A 377 32.15 2.53 7.77
CA GLY A 377 32.33 1.10 7.53
C GLY A 377 32.51 0.69 6.07
N ARG A 378 32.39 1.62 5.12
CA ARG A 378 32.81 1.38 3.73
C ARG A 378 34.32 1.32 3.59
N SER A 379 35.07 1.94 4.49
CA SER A 379 36.54 1.90 4.53
C SER A 379 37.07 0.93 5.60
N GLY A 380 38.30 0.46 5.40
CA GLY A 380 39.03 -0.40 6.33
C GLY A 380 38.50 -1.83 6.45
N ARG A 381 37.97 -2.38 5.36
CA ARG A 381 37.43 -3.75 5.32
C ARG A 381 38.56 -4.78 5.35
N GLN A 382 38.30 -5.94 5.97
CA GLN A 382 39.28 -7.04 6.09
C GLN A 382 40.67 -6.58 6.58
N GLY A 383 40.72 -5.62 7.49
CA GLY A 383 41.96 -5.08 8.06
C GLY A 383 42.79 -4.23 7.10
N ASP A 384 42.22 -3.80 5.97
CA ASP A 384 42.85 -2.82 5.09
C ASP A 384 43.03 -1.47 5.81
N PRO A 385 44.06 -0.68 5.44
CA PRO A 385 44.16 0.71 5.86
C PRO A 385 42.98 1.51 5.29
N GLY A 386 42.67 2.61 5.96
CA GLY A 386 41.58 3.46 5.55
C GLY A 386 41.43 4.65 6.48
N GLU A 387 40.73 5.67 5.98
CA GLU A 387 40.49 6.88 6.74
C GLU A 387 39.03 7.32 6.55
N SER A 388 38.41 7.87 7.60
CA SER A 388 37.11 8.52 7.49
C SER A 388 37.09 9.88 8.18
N ARG A 389 36.34 10.83 7.61
CA ARG A 389 36.15 12.17 8.18
C ARG A 389 34.80 12.75 7.80
N PHE A 390 34.21 13.56 8.68
CA PHE A 390 32.97 14.29 8.41
C PHE A 390 33.24 15.79 8.37
N TYR A 391 32.64 16.47 7.40
CA TYR A 391 32.66 17.91 7.20
C TYR A 391 31.26 18.43 7.47
N LEU A 392 31.10 19.36 8.41
CA LEU A 392 29.81 19.81 8.89
C LEU A 392 29.72 21.33 8.81
N SER A 393 28.51 21.86 8.67
CA SER A 393 28.26 23.30 8.75
C SER A 393 27.13 23.62 9.73
N LEU A 394 27.12 24.84 10.28
CA LEU A 394 26.02 25.30 11.13
C LEU A 394 24.71 25.44 10.35
N ASP A 395 24.80 25.56 9.03
CA ASP A 395 23.69 25.63 8.09
C ASP A 395 23.17 24.24 7.67
N ASP A 396 23.77 23.14 8.13
CA ASP A 396 23.29 21.79 7.81
C ASP A 396 21.92 21.52 8.45
N GLU A 397 21.12 20.63 7.87
CA GLU A 397 19.73 20.39 8.30
C GLU A 397 19.63 19.95 9.77
N LEU A 398 20.48 19.00 10.18
CA LEU A 398 20.57 18.55 11.57
C LEU A 398 20.95 19.72 12.50
N MET A 399 21.83 20.61 12.06
CA MET A 399 22.25 21.75 12.87
C MET A 399 21.14 22.81 12.95
N ARG A 400 20.38 23.08 11.90
CA ARG A 400 19.24 24.01 11.95
C ARG A 400 18.17 23.60 12.94
N LEU A 401 17.92 22.29 13.06
CA LEU A 401 16.91 21.74 13.98
C LEU A 401 17.28 21.95 15.46
N PHE A 402 18.56 22.10 15.79
CA PHE A 402 19.04 22.10 17.19
C PHE A 402 19.91 23.31 17.58
N ALA A 403 20.52 24.01 16.62
CA ALA A 403 21.31 25.20 16.83
C ALA A 403 20.44 26.47 16.90
N THR A 404 19.27 26.41 17.53
CA THR A 404 18.44 27.59 17.78
C THR A 404 18.94 28.34 19.02
N GLY A 405 19.09 29.67 18.91
CA GLY A 405 19.37 30.55 20.07
C GLY A 405 20.84 30.95 20.24
N ALA A 406 21.30 31.00 21.50
CA ALA A 406 22.58 31.61 21.87
C ALA A 406 23.81 30.89 21.27
N LEU A 407 23.74 29.57 21.01
CA LEU A 407 24.86 28.81 20.47
C LEU A 407 25.17 29.19 19.02
N SER A 408 24.16 29.27 18.15
CA SER A 408 24.34 29.74 16.76
C SER A 408 24.80 31.19 16.70
N TRP A 409 24.28 32.06 17.59
CA TRP A 409 24.70 33.45 17.68
C TRP A 409 26.17 33.63 18.14
N VAL A 410 26.61 32.89 19.17
CA VAL A 410 28.01 32.93 19.63
C VAL A 410 28.95 32.34 18.58
N MET A 411 28.57 31.21 17.98
CA MET A 411 29.40 30.52 17.00
C MET A 411 29.51 31.32 15.70
N SER A 412 28.42 31.87 15.17
CA SER A 412 28.46 32.70 13.95
C SER A 412 29.30 33.98 14.09
N ARG A 413 29.44 34.53 15.30
CA ARG A 413 30.25 35.73 15.57
C ARG A 413 31.72 35.42 15.87
N ALA A 414 32.02 34.21 16.35
CA ALA A 414 33.37 33.78 16.72
C ALA A 414 34.11 33.02 15.60
N LEU A 415 33.39 32.48 14.61
CA LEU A 415 33.95 31.72 13.50
C LEU A 415 34.26 32.61 12.28
N PRO A 416 35.49 32.58 11.74
CA PRO A 416 35.77 32.99 10.36
C PRO A 416 34.97 32.13 9.37
N ASP A 417 34.63 32.68 8.20
CA ASP A 417 33.76 31.99 7.23
C ASP A 417 34.44 30.76 6.57
N ASP A 418 35.78 30.76 6.48
CA ASP A 418 36.57 29.77 5.74
C ASP A 418 37.50 28.89 6.61
N GLU A 419 37.50 29.07 7.94
CA GLU A 419 38.33 28.25 8.84
C GLU A 419 37.53 27.15 9.53
N ALA A 420 38.06 25.93 9.50
CA ALA A 420 37.49 24.79 10.20
C ALA A 420 37.83 24.84 11.69
N ILE A 421 36.85 24.53 12.54
CA ILE A 421 37.08 24.37 13.98
C ILE A 421 36.97 22.90 14.39
N GLU A 422 38.00 22.42 15.05
CA GLU A 422 37.97 21.17 15.83
C GLU A 422 37.62 21.48 17.29
N ALA A 423 36.33 21.57 17.60
CA ALA A 423 35.86 21.85 18.97
C ALA A 423 35.11 20.66 19.53
N LYS A 424 35.72 19.98 20.51
CA LYS A 424 35.10 18.88 21.28
C LYS A 424 33.72 19.24 21.87
N MET A 425 33.49 20.52 22.18
CA MET A 425 32.19 21.01 22.67
C MET A 425 31.09 20.90 21.60
N VAL A 426 31.41 21.21 20.34
CA VAL A 426 30.47 21.19 19.22
C VAL A 426 30.18 19.76 18.80
N THR A 427 31.19 18.89 18.75
CA THR A 427 31.00 17.45 18.52
C THR A 427 30.02 16.84 19.52
N LYS A 428 30.13 17.16 20.82
CA LYS A 428 29.17 16.70 21.84
C LYS A 428 27.76 17.26 21.64
N ALA A 429 27.62 18.49 21.15
CA ALA A 429 26.32 19.07 20.84
C ALA A 429 25.65 18.34 19.66
N ILE A 430 26.42 18.02 18.63
CA ILE A 430 25.98 17.22 17.47
C ILE A 430 25.55 15.82 17.91
N GLU A 431 26.35 15.13 18.75
CA GLU A 431 25.98 13.81 19.27
C GLU A 431 24.65 13.85 20.03
N ARG A 432 24.42 14.88 20.87
CA ARG A 432 23.13 15.07 21.56
C ARG A 432 21.98 15.28 20.59
N ALA A 433 22.18 16.09 19.56
CA ALA A 433 21.17 16.31 18.52
C ALA A 433 20.79 15.00 17.82
N GLN A 434 21.77 14.18 17.41
CA GLN A 434 21.51 12.86 16.83
C GLN A 434 20.74 11.95 17.80
N THR A 435 21.14 11.89 19.07
CA THR A 435 20.41 11.09 20.08
C THR A 435 18.96 11.55 20.25
N THR A 436 18.68 12.86 20.24
CA THR A 436 17.31 13.37 20.32
C THR A 436 16.49 13.01 19.08
N VAL A 437 17.08 13.06 17.88
CA VAL A 437 16.41 12.61 16.64
C VAL A 437 16.14 11.10 16.68
N GLU A 438 17.11 10.30 17.14
CA GLU A 438 16.95 8.85 17.32
C GLU A 438 15.82 8.53 18.31
N GLN A 439 15.75 9.23 19.45
CA GLN A 439 14.66 9.08 20.42
C GLN A 439 13.30 9.43 19.82
N ARG A 440 13.21 10.57 19.13
CA ARG A 440 11.97 10.97 18.42
C ARG A 440 11.56 9.92 17.40
N ASN A 441 12.50 9.41 16.61
CA ASN A 441 12.24 8.36 15.62
C ASN A 441 11.79 7.05 16.30
N ALA A 442 12.38 6.67 17.43
CA ALA A 442 11.97 5.51 18.21
C ALA A 442 10.55 5.68 18.78
N GLU A 443 10.19 6.88 19.26
CA GLU A 443 8.83 7.19 19.71
C GLU A 443 7.81 7.10 18.56
N ILE A 444 8.14 7.62 17.37
CA ILE A 444 7.28 7.49 16.18
C ILE A 444 7.02 6.01 15.87
N ARG A 445 8.08 5.17 15.82
CA ARG A 445 7.92 3.72 15.58
C ARG A 445 7.09 3.04 16.65
N LYS A 446 7.33 3.37 17.92
CA LYS A 446 6.57 2.83 19.05
C LYS A 446 5.10 3.20 18.93
N ASN A 447 4.78 4.44 18.56
CA ASN A 447 3.41 4.89 18.37
C ASN A 447 2.76 4.18 17.17
N VAL A 448 3.43 4.11 16.02
CA VAL A 448 2.94 3.37 14.84
C VAL A 448 2.62 1.92 15.19
N LEU A 449 3.51 1.23 15.91
CA LEU A 449 3.26 -0.15 16.38
C LEU A 449 2.07 -0.23 17.33
N LYS A 450 1.97 0.66 18.33
CA LYS A 450 0.87 0.66 19.30
C LYS A 450 -0.51 0.79 18.67
N TYR A 451 -0.66 1.67 17.68
CA TYR A 451 -1.93 1.82 16.96
C TYR A 451 -2.21 0.58 16.10
N ASP A 452 -1.19 0.03 15.44
CA ASP A 452 -1.33 -1.18 14.62
C ASP A 452 -1.55 -2.45 15.45
N GLU A 453 -1.14 -2.54 16.72
CA GLU A 453 -1.43 -3.69 17.59
C GLU A 453 -2.94 -3.95 17.71
N VAL A 454 -3.74 -2.89 17.83
CA VAL A 454 -5.21 -2.98 17.87
C VAL A 454 -5.75 -3.52 16.54
N MET A 455 -5.31 -2.93 15.43
CA MET A 455 -5.70 -3.37 14.09
C MET A 455 -5.23 -4.78 13.78
N ASN A 456 -4.08 -5.19 14.31
CA ASN A 456 -3.50 -6.50 14.11
C ASN A 456 -4.32 -7.61 14.77
N GLU A 457 -4.81 -7.39 16.00
CA GLU A 457 -5.70 -8.36 16.66
C GLU A 457 -7.02 -8.51 15.88
N GLN A 458 -7.61 -7.42 15.42
CA GLN A 458 -8.82 -7.45 14.59
C GLN A 458 -8.59 -8.18 13.26
N ARG A 459 -7.48 -7.86 12.59
CA ARG A 459 -7.08 -8.47 11.32
C ARG A 459 -6.85 -9.97 11.44
N LYS A 460 -6.21 -10.45 12.52
CA LYS A 460 -6.01 -11.89 12.73
C LYS A 460 -7.33 -12.65 12.69
N VAL A 461 -8.37 -12.11 13.35
CA VAL A 461 -9.70 -12.71 13.36
C VAL A 461 -10.30 -12.73 11.95
N ILE A 462 -10.27 -11.60 11.25
CA ILE A 462 -10.85 -11.48 9.90
C ILE A 462 -10.10 -12.37 8.90
N TYR A 463 -8.77 -12.37 8.93
CA TYR A 463 -7.96 -13.15 7.98
C TYR A 463 -8.09 -14.64 8.25
N ALA A 464 -8.09 -15.06 9.52
CA ALA A 464 -8.35 -16.46 9.86
C ALA A 464 -9.73 -16.92 9.37
N ARG A 465 -10.76 -16.08 9.53
CA ARG A 465 -12.10 -16.39 9.01
C ARG A 465 -12.13 -16.47 7.48
N ARG A 466 -11.42 -15.56 6.81
CA ARG A 466 -11.31 -15.51 5.36
C ARG A 466 -10.61 -16.75 4.81
N ASP A 467 -9.52 -17.15 5.43
CA ASP A 467 -8.75 -18.34 5.06
C ASP A 467 -9.60 -19.62 5.24
N GLN A 468 -10.32 -19.76 6.36
CA GLN A 468 -11.26 -20.87 6.56
C GLN A 468 -12.29 -21.00 5.43
N ILE A 469 -12.82 -19.88 4.94
CA ILE A 469 -13.80 -19.87 3.84
C ILE A 469 -13.15 -20.27 2.52
N LEU A 470 -11.95 -19.75 2.24
CA LEU A 470 -11.18 -20.05 1.03
C LEU A 470 -10.70 -21.51 0.98
N GLU A 471 -10.43 -22.12 2.14
CA GLU A 471 -10.09 -23.53 2.29
C GLU A 471 -11.30 -24.47 2.14
N GLY A 472 -12.51 -23.92 2.01
CA GLY A 472 -13.72 -24.69 1.72
C GLY A 472 -14.48 -25.17 2.95
N ALA A 473 -14.34 -24.49 4.11
CA ALA A 473 -15.11 -24.82 5.31
C ALA A 473 -16.62 -24.91 5.04
N ASP A 474 -17.28 -25.82 5.75
CA ASP A 474 -18.75 -25.91 5.75
C ASP A 474 -19.33 -24.84 6.67
N LEU A 475 -20.07 -23.92 6.08
CA LEU A 475 -20.67 -22.79 6.79
C LEU A 475 -22.09 -23.09 7.30
N LYS A 476 -22.61 -24.33 7.20
CA LYS A 476 -23.96 -24.69 7.71
C LYS A 476 -24.12 -24.34 9.17
N VAL A 477 -23.16 -24.82 9.95
CA VAL A 477 -23.19 -24.73 11.40
C VAL A 477 -23.15 -23.26 11.79
N ALA A 478 -22.23 -22.50 11.18
CA ALA A 478 -22.15 -21.07 11.36
C ALA A 478 -23.42 -20.33 10.91
N ALA A 479 -24.05 -20.74 9.81
CA ALA A 479 -25.31 -20.15 9.34
C ALA A 479 -26.45 -20.34 10.34
N MET A 480 -26.55 -21.54 10.92
CA MET A 480 -27.55 -21.85 11.96
C MET A 480 -27.27 -21.11 13.27
N GLU A 481 -25.99 -20.98 13.66
CA GLU A 481 -25.58 -20.17 14.81
C GLU A 481 -25.94 -18.69 14.60
N TYR A 482 -25.58 -18.09 13.45
CA TYR A 482 -25.93 -16.71 13.15
C TYR A 482 -27.43 -16.48 13.03
N LEU A 483 -28.19 -17.49 12.60
CA LEU A 483 -29.65 -17.44 12.56
C LEU A 483 -30.22 -17.42 13.99
N SER A 484 -29.70 -18.28 14.88
CA SER A 484 -30.06 -18.24 16.32
C SER A 484 -29.76 -16.87 16.91
N ASP A 485 -28.52 -16.40 16.78
CA ASP A 485 -28.09 -15.11 17.33
C ASP A 485 -28.96 -13.95 16.81
N ALA A 486 -29.39 -14.01 15.54
CA ALA A 486 -30.28 -13.00 14.97
C ALA A 486 -31.68 -13.07 15.59
N VAL A 487 -32.24 -14.26 15.79
CA VAL A 487 -33.55 -14.45 16.43
C VAL A 487 -33.50 -14.05 17.90
N ASP A 488 -32.49 -14.49 18.65
CA ASP A 488 -32.23 -14.09 20.04
C ASP A 488 -32.19 -12.56 20.16
N SER A 489 -31.41 -11.90 19.31
CA SER A 489 -31.30 -10.44 19.31
C SER A 489 -32.62 -9.73 18.99
N LEU A 490 -33.49 -10.31 18.16
CA LEU A 490 -34.80 -9.74 17.83
C LEU A 490 -35.76 -9.90 19.00
N ILE A 491 -35.80 -11.07 19.63
CA ILE A 491 -36.64 -11.35 20.79
C ILE A 491 -36.20 -10.49 21.97
N ASP A 492 -34.91 -10.39 22.25
CA ASP A 492 -34.37 -9.50 23.30
C ASP A 492 -34.74 -8.02 23.07
N THR A 493 -34.96 -7.62 21.82
CA THR A 493 -35.30 -6.22 21.47
C THR A 493 -36.79 -5.93 21.58
N HIS A 494 -37.65 -6.88 21.20
CA HIS A 494 -39.11 -6.66 21.14
C HIS A 494 -39.89 -7.30 22.30
N CYS A 495 -39.32 -8.29 22.97
CA CYS A 495 -39.87 -9.00 24.12
C CYS A 495 -39.07 -8.70 25.41
N VAL A 496 -38.85 -7.42 25.71
CA VAL A 496 -37.96 -6.96 26.81
C VAL A 496 -38.54 -7.25 28.21
N SER A 497 -39.86 -7.23 28.35
CA SER A 497 -40.58 -7.38 29.61
C SER A 497 -40.89 -8.84 29.94
N GLU A 498 -40.94 -9.20 31.23
CA GLU A 498 -41.47 -10.51 31.66
C GLU A 498 -43.00 -10.62 31.42
N ALA A 499 -43.66 -9.50 31.14
CA ALA A 499 -45.10 -9.41 30.90
C ALA A 499 -45.37 -9.42 29.39
N ALA A 500 -46.07 -10.46 28.90
CA ALA A 500 -46.34 -10.69 27.48
C ALA A 500 -47.23 -9.63 26.82
N ASP A 501 -48.01 -8.89 27.61
CA ASP A 501 -48.88 -7.79 27.16
C ASP A 501 -48.11 -6.50 26.82
N GLU A 502 -46.84 -6.40 27.23
CA GLU A 502 -45.96 -5.28 26.91
C GLU A 502 -45.03 -5.57 25.71
N TRP A 503 -45.13 -6.76 25.08
CA TRP A 503 -44.31 -7.14 23.93
C TRP A 503 -44.73 -6.45 22.64
N ASP A 504 -43.74 -6.04 21.86
CA ASP A 504 -43.94 -5.46 20.52
C ASP A 504 -43.96 -6.55 19.44
N LEU A 505 -45.02 -7.36 19.44
CA LEU A 505 -45.19 -8.46 18.49
C LEU A 505 -45.35 -7.98 17.04
N ASP A 506 -45.90 -6.78 16.82
CA ASP A 506 -46.02 -6.18 15.49
C ASP A 506 -44.63 -5.80 14.93
N GLY A 507 -43.80 -5.14 15.74
CA GLY A 507 -42.40 -4.83 15.41
C GLY A 507 -41.58 -6.10 15.14
N LEU A 508 -41.75 -7.14 15.96
CA LEU A 508 -41.06 -8.42 15.79
C LEU A 508 -41.40 -9.08 14.44
N VAL A 509 -42.69 -9.19 14.08
CA VAL A 509 -43.11 -9.79 12.80
C VAL A 509 -42.57 -8.99 11.62
N LYS A 510 -42.57 -7.65 11.70
CA LYS A 510 -42.04 -6.77 10.65
C LYS A 510 -40.54 -6.95 10.45
N GLU A 511 -39.77 -7.01 11.53
CA GLU A 511 -38.32 -7.20 11.44
C GLU A 511 -37.94 -8.61 10.99
N LEU A 512 -38.64 -9.66 11.43
CA LEU A 512 -38.41 -11.05 11.01
C LEU A 512 -38.53 -11.20 9.48
N LYS A 513 -39.50 -10.52 8.86
CA LYS A 513 -39.66 -10.51 7.40
C LYS A 513 -38.46 -9.92 6.64
N THR A 514 -37.63 -9.11 7.30
CA THR A 514 -36.40 -8.59 6.68
C THR A 514 -35.27 -9.63 6.61
N PHE A 515 -35.34 -10.69 7.42
CA PHE A 515 -34.33 -11.76 7.47
C PHE A 515 -34.65 -12.91 6.54
N TRP A 516 -35.91 -13.34 6.45
CA TRP A 516 -36.37 -14.30 5.43
C TRP A 516 -37.87 -14.12 5.11
N PRO A 517 -38.31 -14.53 3.90
CA PRO A 517 -39.73 -14.60 3.58
C PRO A 517 -40.46 -15.58 4.50
N ASN A 518 -41.39 -15.08 5.32
CA ASN A 518 -42.19 -15.90 6.23
C ASN A 518 -43.64 -15.43 6.32
N GLU A 519 -44.52 -16.36 6.67
CA GLU A 519 -45.96 -16.13 6.86
C GLU A 519 -46.34 -16.04 8.34
N LEU A 520 -45.37 -15.74 9.23
CA LEU A 520 -45.66 -15.60 10.66
C LEU A 520 -46.59 -14.39 10.88
N THR A 521 -47.62 -14.61 11.69
CA THR A 521 -48.64 -13.62 12.01
C THR A 521 -48.64 -13.29 13.49
N MET A 522 -49.04 -12.07 13.84
CA MET A 522 -49.21 -11.64 15.23
C MET A 522 -50.14 -12.61 16.00
N GLU A 523 -51.23 -13.05 15.38
CA GLU A 523 -52.18 -14.02 15.97
C GLU A 523 -51.55 -15.38 16.33
N GLN A 524 -50.44 -15.77 15.68
CA GLN A 524 -49.71 -16.98 16.02
C GLN A 524 -48.77 -16.78 17.20
N LEU A 525 -48.17 -15.59 17.31
CA LEU A 525 -47.25 -15.23 18.39
C LEU A 525 -47.98 -14.89 19.70
N GLU A 526 -49.15 -14.24 19.62
CA GLU A 526 -50.00 -13.92 20.78
C GLU A 526 -50.49 -15.16 21.56
N LYS A 527 -50.35 -16.36 21.00
CA LYS A 527 -50.75 -17.61 21.67
C LYS A 527 -49.76 -18.08 22.71
N PHE A 528 -48.57 -17.47 22.76
CA PHE A 528 -47.49 -17.83 23.65
C PHE A 528 -47.31 -16.75 24.71
N ASP A 529 -47.20 -17.18 25.96
CA ASP A 529 -46.97 -16.31 27.11
C ASP A 529 -45.49 -16.30 27.54
N ASP A 530 -44.63 -17.06 26.85
CA ASP A 530 -43.20 -17.22 27.14
C ASP A 530 -42.34 -16.90 25.90
N ALA A 531 -41.24 -16.18 26.12
CA ALA A 531 -40.32 -15.76 25.06
C ALA A 531 -39.56 -16.95 24.47
N ASP A 532 -39.30 -17.98 25.29
CA ASP A 532 -38.67 -19.23 24.86
C ASP A 532 -39.55 -20.00 23.86
N ASP A 533 -40.88 -20.01 24.07
CA ASP A 533 -41.82 -20.65 23.15
C ASP A 533 -41.89 -19.90 21.80
N ILE A 534 -41.82 -18.56 21.84
CA ILE A 534 -41.72 -17.73 20.63
C ILE A 534 -40.42 -18.02 19.89
N TYR A 535 -39.29 -18.10 20.60
CA TYR A 535 -37.99 -18.45 20.04
C TYR A 535 -38.06 -19.80 19.31
N ASP A 536 -38.61 -20.83 19.95
CA ASP A 536 -38.71 -22.17 19.37
C ASP A 536 -39.55 -22.17 18.09
N LEU A 537 -40.70 -21.49 18.07
CA LEU A 537 -41.54 -21.36 16.88
C LEU A 537 -40.82 -20.65 15.74
N VAL A 538 -40.18 -19.51 16.03
CA VAL A 538 -39.49 -18.69 15.03
C VAL A 538 -38.28 -19.45 14.47
N MET A 539 -37.53 -20.13 15.33
CA MET A 539 -36.39 -20.94 14.91
C MET A 539 -36.80 -22.18 14.12
N GLU A 540 -37.91 -22.83 14.45
CA GLU A 540 -38.45 -23.94 13.65
C GLU A 540 -38.83 -23.45 12.25
N ASN A 541 -39.51 -22.30 12.15
CA ASN A 541 -39.87 -21.69 10.88
C ASN A 541 -38.63 -21.34 10.04
N ALA A 542 -37.63 -20.71 10.66
CA ALA A 542 -36.41 -20.29 9.99
C ALA A 542 -35.58 -21.49 9.50
N LYS A 543 -35.46 -22.55 10.32
CA LYS A 543 -34.79 -23.80 9.94
C LYS A 543 -35.50 -24.48 8.77
N ALA A 544 -36.83 -24.60 8.82
CA ALA A 544 -37.61 -25.20 7.75
C ALA A 544 -37.41 -24.46 6.41
N TYR A 545 -37.40 -23.13 6.44
CA TYR A 545 -37.15 -22.32 5.26
C TYR A 545 -35.73 -22.51 4.70
N TYR A 546 -34.72 -22.55 5.56
CA TYR A 546 -33.34 -22.81 5.14
C TYR A 546 -33.19 -24.21 4.52
N GLU A 547 -33.79 -25.25 5.10
CA GLU A 547 -33.77 -26.62 4.56
C GLU A 547 -34.49 -26.71 3.20
N GLN A 548 -35.59 -25.98 3.03
CA GLN A 548 -36.26 -25.85 1.73
C GLN A 548 -35.30 -25.26 0.70
N ARG A 549 -34.60 -24.17 1.02
CA ARG A 549 -33.62 -23.54 0.13
C ARG A 549 -32.45 -24.47 -0.21
N GLU A 550 -31.94 -25.21 0.76
CA GLU A 550 -30.89 -26.20 0.54
C GLU A 550 -31.34 -27.31 -0.43
N THR A 551 -32.62 -27.69 -0.36
CA THR A 551 -33.22 -28.66 -1.28
C THR A 551 -33.39 -28.07 -2.70
N GLU A 552 -33.83 -26.82 -2.80
CA GLU A 552 -34.01 -26.11 -4.09
C GLU A 552 -32.69 -25.86 -4.83
N LEU A 553 -31.65 -25.43 -4.11
CA LEU A 553 -30.34 -25.10 -4.68
C LEU A 553 -29.43 -26.32 -4.80
N THR A 554 -29.71 -27.40 -4.09
CA THR A 554 -28.83 -28.54 -3.76
C THR A 554 -27.74 -28.19 -2.72
N PRO A 555 -27.33 -29.15 -1.87
CA PRO A 555 -26.37 -28.89 -0.79
C PRO A 555 -25.04 -28.30 -1.27
N VAL A 556 -24.50 -28.78 -2.40
CA VAL A 556 -23.21 -28.33 -2.94
C VAL A 556 -23.26 -26.85 -3.34
N VAL A 557 -24.26 -26.46 -4.13
CA VAL A 557 -24.43 -25.07 -4.57
C VAL A 557 -24.75 -24.17 -3.38
N MET A 558 -25.53 -24.65 -2.41
CA MET A 558 -25.82 -23.89 -1.19
C MET A 558 -24.54 -23.56 -0.40
N ARG A 559 -23.60 -24.53 -0.28
CA ARG A 559 -22.28 -24.25 0.34
C ARG A 559 -21.47 -23.21 -0.44
N ASP A 560 -21.49 -23.29 -1.77
CA ASP A 560 -20.80 -22.32 -2.62
C ASP A 560 -21.38 -20.91 -2.48
N VAL A 561 -22.72 -20.81 -2.44
CA VAL A 561 -23.44 -19.54 -2.21
C VAL A 561 -23.05 -18.96 -0.86
N GLU A 562 -23.08 -19.76 0.21
CA GLU A 562 -22.67 -19.31 1.55
C GLU A 562 -21.25 -18.77 1.57
N ARG A 563 -20.29 -19.51 0.99
CA ARG A 563 -18.90 -19.06 0.93
C ARG A 563 -18.75 -17.76 0.17
N GLN A 564 -19.38 -17.65 -1.00
CA GLN A 564 -19.29 -16.45 -1.84
C GLN A 564 -19.96 -15.24 -1.17
N VAL A 565 -21.13 -15.42 -0.57
CA VAL A 565 -21.86 -14.37 0.15
C VAL A 565 -21.05 -13.91 1.36
N MET A 566 -20.59 -14.85 2.21
CA MET A 566 -19.80 -14.51 3.40
C MET A 566 -18.51 -13.78 3.03
N LEU A 567 -17.75 -14.28 2.05
CA LEU A 567 -16.49 -13.66 1.64
C LEU A 567 -16.71 -12.22 1.15
N ARG A 568 -17.77 -11.98 0.37
CA ARG A 568 -18.13 -10.64 -0.12
C ARG A 568 -18.51 -9.70 1.01
N ILE A 569 -19.32 -10.17 1.96
CA ILE A 569 -19.75 -9.37 3.11
C ILE A 569 -18.56 -9.00 4.00
N ILE A 570 -17.70 -9.97 4.33
CA ILE A 570 -16.47 -9.74 5.09
C ILE A 570 -15.59 -8.71 4.39
N ASP A 571 -15.30 -8.90 3.09
CA ASP A 571 -14.42 -8.00 2.34
C ASP A 571 -14.98 -6.58 2.24
N GLN A 572 -16.30 -6.41 2.16
CA GLN A 572 -16.91 -5.08 2.18
C GLN A 572 -16.86 -4.45 3.56
N ARG A 573 -17.42 -5.10 4.58
CA ARG A 573 -17.51 -4.55 5.95
C ARG A 573 -16.14 -4.27 6.53
N TRP A 574 -15.15 -5.11 6.22
CA TRP A 574 -13.77 -4.87 6.62
C TRP A 574 -13.16 -3.63 5.98
N ARG A 575 -13.42 -3.37 4.69
CA ARG A 575 -12.93 -2.15 4.02
C ARG A 575 -13.56 -0.88 4.59
N GLU A 576 -14.87 -0.90 4.84
CA GLU A 576 -15.59 0.21 5.50
C GLU A 576 -15.00 0.45 6.90
N HIS A 577 -14.77 -0.61 7.67
CA HIS A 577 -14.14 -0.51 8.99
C HIS A 577 -12.72 0.07 8.91
N LEU A 578 -11.90 -0.31 7.92
CA LEU A 578 -10.57 0.28 7.72
C LEU A 578 -10.64 1.79 7.45
N GLU A 579 -11.58 2.23 6.61
CA GLU A 579 -11.79 3.67 6.34
C GLU A 579 -12.21 4.43 7.61
N GLU A 580 -13.13 3.86 8.39
CA GLU A 580 -13.58 4.48 9.64
C GLU A 580 -12.46 4.55 10.69
N MET A 581 -11.63 3.51 10.75
CA MET A 581 -10.45 3.49 11.61
C MET A 581 -9.43 4.55 11.19
N ASP A 582 -9.21 4.79 9.89
CA ASP A 582 -8.33 5.87 9.42
C ASP A 582 -8.83 7.24 9.91
N TYR A 583 -10.13 7.53 9.77
CA TYR A 583 -10.71 8.80 10.27
C TYR A 583 -10.64 8.91 11.80
N LEU A 584 -10.92 7.82 12.51
CA LEU A 584 -10.78 7.78 13.96
C LEU A 584 -9.34 8.14 14.36
N GLN A 585 -8.33 7.68 13.61
CA GLN A 585 -6.92 7.90 13.92
C GLN A 585 -6.53 9.37 13.74
N GLU A 586 -7.05 10.02 12.70
CA GLU A 586 -6.82 11.45 12.48
C GLU A 586 -7.46 12.31 13.59
N GLY A 587 -8.68 11.95 14.01
CA GLY A 587 -9.45 12.69 15.02
C GLY A 587 -9.03 12.44 16.48
N ILE A 588 -8.45 11.27 16.81
CA ILE A 588 -8.19 10.87 18.20
C ILE A 588 -7.16 11.78 18.88
N ASN A 589 -6.22 12.34 18.12
CA ASN A 589 -5.17 13.20 18.65
C ASN A 589 -5.72 14.53 19.22
N LEU A 590 -6.87 15.01 18.75
CA LEU A 590 -7.52 16.20 19.28
C LEU A 590 -8.09 15.99 20.69
N ARG A 591 -8.34 14.73 21.07
CA ARG A 591 -8.86 14.37 22.41
C ARG A 591 -7.80 14.42 23.51
N ALA A 592 -6.51 14.46 23.13
CA ALA A 592 -5.41 14.69 24.06
C ALA A 592 -5.57 15.99 24.86
N MET A 593 -6.32 16.98 24.33
CA MET A 593 -6.64 18.23 25.03
C MET A 593 -7.51 18.04 26.29
N GLY A 594 -8.23 16.92 26.39
CA GLY A 594 -9.12 16.59 27.50
C GLY A 594 -8.47 15.77 28.64
N GLN A 595 -7.14 15.70 28.71
CA GLN A 595 -6.37 14.87 29.67
C GLN A 595 -6.68 13.35 29.61
N LYS A 596 -7.32 12.88 28.53
CA LYS A 596 -7.48 11.45 28.25
C LYS A 596 -6.35 10.96 27.36
N ASP A 597 -5.89 9.74 27.60
CA ASP A 597 -4.89 9.08 26.77
C ASP A 597 -5.49 8.67 25.41
N PRO A 598 -5.02 9.21 24.27
CA PRO A 598 -5.58 8.92 22.95
C PRO A 598 -5.55 7.45 22.57
N LEU A 599 -4.52 6.71 22.99
CA LEU A 599 -4.38 5.29 22.66
C LEU A 599 -5.47 4.44 23.34
N THR A 600 -5.79 4.76 24.59
CA THR A 600 -6.85 4.07 25.33
C THR A 600 -8.22 4.32 24.68
N GLU A 601 -8.49 5.55 24.25
CA GLU A 601 -9.74 5.89 23.54
C GLU A 601 -9.81 5.23 22.15
N TRP A 602 -8.68 5.19 21.42
CA TRP A 602 -8.53 4.45 20.16
C TRP A 602 -8.85 2.96 20.33
N GLN A 603 -8.30 2.33 21.37
CA GLN A 603 -8.58 0.93 21.68
C GLN A 603 -10.07 0.71 21.96
N ARG A 604 -10.66 1.50 22.86
CA ARG A 604 -12.07 1.33 23.24
C ARG A 604 -13.00 1.47 22.04
N GLU A 605 -12.89 2.57 21.29
CA GLU A 605 -13.76 2.84 20.15
C GLU A 605 -13.47 1.89 18.98
N GLY A 606 -12.20 1.56 18.73
CA GLY A 606 -11.84 0.59 17.71
C GLY A 606 -12.41 -0.81 17.97
N TYR A 607 -12.42 -1.28 19.23
CA TYR A 607 -13.06 -2.56 19.59
C TYR A 607 -14.59 -2.50 19.53
N GLU A 608 -15.20 -1.38 19.92
CA GLU A 608 -16.64 -1.18 19.82
C GLU A 608 -17.10 -1.22 18.35
N MET A 609 -16.41 -0.49 17.47
CA MET A 609 -16.65 -0.50 16.03
C MET A 609 -16.43 -1.89 15.42
N PHE A 610 -15.36 -2.59 15.81
CA PHE A 610 -15.11 -3.96 15.35
C PHE A 610 -16.20 -4.93 15.79
N GLY A 611 -16.68 -4.82 17.03
CA GLY A 611 -17.80 -5.62 17.53
C GLY A 611 -19.09 -5.34 16.76
N ALA A 612 -19.39 -4.08 16.48
CA ALA A 612 -20.53 -3.68 15.65
C ALA A 612 -20.42 -4.24 14.22
N MET A 613 -19.23 -4.16 13.62
CA MET A 613 -18.95 -4.73 12.30
C MET A 613 -19.18 -6.25 12.28
N MET A 614 -18.69 -6.99 13.28
CA MET A 614 -18.88 -8.44 13.37
C MET A 614 -20.35 -8.84 13.49
N LYS A 615 -21.13 -8.10 14.29
CA LYS A 615 -22.60 -8.29 14.37
C LYS A 615 -23.27 -8.00 13.03
N GLY A 616 -22.86 -6.93 12.34
CA GLY A 616 -23.34 -6.58 11.01
C GLY A 616 -23.05 -7.67 9.97
N ILE A 617 -21.86 -8.27 10.00
CA ILE A 617 -21.50 -9.39 9.11
C ILE A 617 -22.44 -10.58 9.32
N ALA A 618 -22.73 -10.96 10.57
CA ALA A 618 -23.62 -12.07 10.87
C ALA A 618 -25.06 -11.81 10.39
N GLN A 619 -25.60 -10.62 10.67
CA GLN A 619 -26.95 -10.22 10.26
C GLN A 619 -27.09 -10.15 8.73
N ASP A 620 -26.12 -9.52 8.05
CA ASP A 620 -26.13 -9.44 6.58
C ASP A 620 -26.01 -10.84 5.98
N PHE A 621 -25.17 -11.71 6.54
CA PHE A 621 -25.00 -13.07 6.03
C PHE A 621 -26.31 -13.85 6.04
N VAL A 622 -27.05 -13.83 7.15
CA VAL A 622 -28.37 -14.47 7.23
C VAL A 622 -29.32 -13.87 6.20
N LYS A 623 -29.43 -12.53 6.16
CA LYS A 623 -30.31 -11.82 5.22
C LYS A 623 -30.03 -12.20 3.77
N TYR A 624 -28.77 -12.16 3.34
CA TYR A 624 -28.39 -12.50 1.97
C TYR A 624 -28.58 -13.98 1.68
N VAL A 625 -28.13 -14.89 2.55
CA VAL A 625 -28.27 -16.34 2.30
C VAL A 625 -29.73 -16.77 2.21
N MET A 626 -30.63 -16.12 2.96
CA MET A 626 -32.07 -16.40 2.96
C MET A 626 -32.83 -15.75 1.79
N HIS A 627 -32.29 -14.70 1.14
CA HIS A 627 -32.99 -13.97 0.06
C HIS A 627 -32.37 -14.14 -1.34
N VAL A 628 -31.10 -14.51 -1.46
CA VAL A 628 -30.41 -14.64 -2.76
C VAL A 628 -31.17 -15.58 -3.68
N GLN A 629 -31.48 -15.15 -4.89
CA GLN A 629 -32.03 -16.03 -5.92
C GLN A 629 -30.89 -16.46 -6.85
N VAL A 630 -30.63 -17.76 -6.92
CA VAL A 630 -29.62 -18.27 -7.87
C VAL A 630 -30.26 -18.31 -9.25
N VAL A 631 -30.16 -17.19 -9.97
CA VAL A 631 -30.45 -17.18 -11.40
C VAL A 631 -29.38 -18.03 -12.07
N ARG A 632 -29.75 -19.21 -12.56
CA ARG A 632 -28.93 -19.99 -13.50
C ARG A 632 -28.80 -19.17 -14.79
N ARG A 633 -27.90 -18.19 -14.80
CA ARG A 633 -27.39 -17.63 -16.04
C ARG A 633 -26.47 -18.70 -16.63
N GLU A 634 -26.84 -19.24 -17.79
CA GLU A 634 -25.84 -19.90 -18.66
C GLU A 634 -24.65 -18.96 -18.75
N GLU A 635 -23.47 -19.42 -18.30
CA GLU A 635 -22.28 -18.59 -18.30
C GLU A 635 -22.11 -17.96 -19.70
N PRO A 636 -22.17 -16.63 -19.84
CA PRO A 636 -21.76 -16.03 -21.08
C PRO A 636 -20.29 -16.39 -21.26
N LYS A 637 -19.97 -17.05 -22.38
CA LYS A 637 -18.60 -17.38 -22.76
C LYS A 637 -17.72 -16.18 -22.44
N PRO A 638 -16.60 -16.35 -21.70
CA PRO A 638 -15.77 -15.22 -21.33
C PRO A 638 -15.29 -14.52 -22.60
N VAL A 639 -15.88 -13.37 -22.91
CA VAL A 639 -15.36 -12.49 -23.93
C VAL A 639 -14.24 -11.73 -23.24
N VAL A 640 -13.02 -12.23 -23.42
CA VAL A 640 -11.80 -11.54 -23.01
C VAL A 640 -11.73 -10.24 -23.81
N GLN A 641 -12.29 -9.15 -23.28
CA GLN A 641 -12.08 -7.82 -23.81
C GLN A 641 -10.75 -7.30 -23.27
N ASN A 642 -9.74 -7.31 -24.13
CA ASN A 642 -8.53 -6.51 -24.07
C ASN A 642 -7.92 -6.31 -22.67
N LEU A 643 -7.09 -7.27 -22.23
CA LEU A 643 -5.98 -6.92 -21.33
C LEU A 643 -5.07 -5.95 -22.09
N GLN A 644 -5.15 -4.66 -21.79
CA GLN A 644 -4.04 -3.75 -22.05
C GLN A 644 -3.01 -3.95 -20.94
N LEU A 645 -2.10 -4.90 -21.16
CA LEU A 645 -0.83 -4.97 -20.46
C LEU A 645 0.01 -3.75 -20.88
N SER A 646 0.03 -2.72 -20.04
CA SER A 646 1.01 -1.65 -20.14
C SER A 646 2.33 -2.14 -19.53
N SER A 647 3.08 -2.96 -20.27
CA SER A 647 4.49 -3.19 -20.02
C SER A 647 5.24 -2.91 -21.31
N SER A 648 5.80 -1.72 -21.40
CA SER A 648 6.86 -1.40 -22.36
C SER A 648 8.10 -2.18 -21.95
N ASP A 649 8.32 -3.32 -22.58
CA ASP A 649 9.63 -3.83 -23.03
C ASP A 649 9.49 -5.31 -23.41
N PHE A 650 10.24 -5.70 -24.44
CA PHE A 650 10.46 -7.01 -25.06
C PHE A 650 9.85 -7.27 -26.45
N VAL A 651 10.75 -7.79 -27.27
CA VAL A 651 10.82 -7.88 -28.73
C VAL A 651 10.32 -9.26 -29.20
N GLN A 652 9.62 -9.25 -30.35
CA GLN A 652 9.29 -10.35 -31.29
C GLN A 652 8.62 -11.65 -30.79
N ALA A 653 7.35 -11.79 -31.18
CA ALA A 653 6.56 -13.01 -31.10
C ALA A 653 6.62 -13.78 -32.43
N ASP A 654 7.32 -14.92 -32.44
CA ASP A 654 7.15 -15.99 -33.44
C ASP A 654 7.09 -17.42 -32.81
N GLY A 655 7.32 -17.56 -31.50
CA GLY A 655 7.37 -18.88 -30.84
C GLY A 655 6.00 -19.47 -30.45
N ILE A 656 4.99 -18.63 -30.21
CA ILE A 656 3.69 -19.09 -29.66
C ILE A 656 2.87 -19.87 -30.69
N ALA A 657 3.00 -19.53 -31.98
CA ALA A 657 2.30 -20.21 -33.06
C ALA A 657 2.88 -21.62 -33.36
N ALA A 658 4.16 -21.86 -33.05
CA ALA A 658 4.79 -23.16 -33.23
C ALA A 658 4.44 -24.14 -32.10
N ALA A 659 4.38 -23.66 -30.85
CA ALA A 659 3.99 -24.45 -29.69
C ALA A 659 2.54 -24.96 -29.79
N ALA A 660 1.62 -24.14 -30.29
CA ALA A 660 0.21 -24.51 -30.48
C ALA A 660 0.02 -25.60 -31.55
N ARG A 661 0.85 -25.63 -32.60
CA ARG A 661 0.79 -26.68 -33.64
C ARG A 661 1.37 -28.02 -33.20
N ALA A 662 2.37 -28.01 -32.32
CA ALA A 662 2.94 -29.23 -31.77
C ALA A 662 1.98 -29.93 -30.79
N ALA A 663 1.25 -29.16 -29.96
CA ALA A 663 0.25 -29.70 -29.04
C ALA A 663 -0.97 -30.31 -29.76
N ALA A 664 -1.40 -29.73 -30.89
CA ALA A 664 -2.50 -30.27 -31.70
C ALA A 664 -2.15 -31.60 -32.40
N ALA A 665 -0.88 -31.84 -32.73
CA ALA A 665 -0.42 -33.10 -33.32
C ALA A 665 -0.32 -34.26 -32.29
N ALA A 666 -0.30 -33.94 -30.99
CA ALA A 666 -0.17 -34.90 -29.90
C ALA A 666 -1.52 -35.36 -29.28
N GLY A 667 -2.66 -34.81 -29.74
CA GLY A 667 -4.00 -35.28 -29.36
C GLY A 667 -4.53 -34.78 -28.00
N GLU A 668 -3.89 -33.79 -27.38
CA GLU A 668 -4.30 -33.25 -26.07
C GLU A 668 -5.41 -32.18 -26.13
N ILE A 669 -5.87 -31.77 -27.32
CA ILE A 669 -6.92 -30.76 -27.53
C ILE A 669 -7.85 -31.17 -28.69
N PRO A 670 -9.18 -31.01 -28.60
CA PRO A 670 -10.10 -31.31 -29.71
C PRO A 670 -9.84 -30.44 -30.95
N ALA A 671 -9.92 -31.07 -32.13
CA ALA A 671 -9.52 -30.52 -33.43
C ALA A 671 -10.26 -29.23 -33.87
N GLU A 672 -11.39 -28.89 -33.25
CA GLU A 672 -12.14 -27.66 -33.56
C GLU A 672 -11.48 -26.38 -33.02
N ALA A 673 -10.49 -26.48 -32.12
CA ALA A 673 -9.70 -25.33 -31.67
C ALA A 673 -8.62 -24.87 -32.68
N ALA A 674 -8.39 -25.63 -33.76
CA ALA A 674 -7.36 -25.34 -34.77
C ALA A 674 -7.87 -24.51 -35.96
N GLU A 675 -9.18 -24.26 -36.09
CA GLU A 675 -9.78 -23.45 -37.15
C GLU A 675 -10.35 -22.11 -36.65
N ALA A 676 -9.65 -21.44 -35.73
CA ALA A 676 -9.86 -20.01 -35.56
C ALA A 676 -9.26 -19.29 -36.77
N LYS A 677 -10.09 -19.00 -37.79
CA LYS A 677 -9.78 -18.05 -38.85
C LYS A 677 -9.21 -16.78 -38.21
N ALA A 678 -7.97 -16.44 -38.56
CA ALA A 678 -7.42 -15.12 -38.29
C ALA A 678 -8.49 -14.08 -38.67
N PRO A 679 -8.81 -13.10 -37.80
CA PRO A 679 -9.67 -12.02 -38.21
C PRO A 679 -9.03 -11.39 -39.44
N ALA A 680 -9.81 -11.31 -40.53
CA ALA A 680 -9.40 -10.55 -41.70
C ALA A 680 -8.92 -9.18 -41.22
N PRO A 681 -7.79 -8.64 -41.72
CA PRO A 681 -7.33 -7.34 -41.30
C PRO A 681 -8.51 -6.39 -41.49
N ALA A 682 -8.95 -5.76 -40.39
CA ALA A 682 -9.85 -4.63 -40.48
C ALA A 682 -9.20 -3.70 -41.48
N LYS A 683 -9.84 -3.55 -42.65
CA LYS A 683 -9.41 -2.61 -43.67
C LYS A 683 -9.23 -1.29 -42.93
N GLN A 684 -7.98 -0.85 -42.81
CA GLN A 684 -7.71 0.55 -42.53
C GLN A 684 -8.52 1.29 -43.57
N GLN A 685 -9.59 1.96 -43.15
CA GLN A 685 -10.13 3.04 -43.94
C GLN A 685 -8.98 4.02 -44.05
N THR A 686 -8.32 3.99 -45.20
CA THR A 686 -7.53 5.12 -45.65
C THR A 686 -8.46 6.30 -45.59
N VAL A 687 -8.22 7.20 -44.64
CA VAL A 687 -8.83 8.53 -44.64
C VAL A 687 -8.35 9.17 -45.94
N VAL A 688 -9.17 9.03 -46.98
CA VAL A 688 -9.07 9.87 -48.17
C VAL A 688 -9.25 11.27 -47.61
N LYS A 689 -8.19 12.07 -47.62
CA LYS A 689 -8.29 13.49 -47.30
C LYS A 689 -9.32 14.07 -48.28
N ASP A 690 -10.52 14.35 -47.80
CA ASP A 690 -11.55 15.02 -48.59
C ASP A 690 -10.93 16.26 -49.24
N GLU A 691 -11.16 16.45 -50.53
CA GLU A 691 -10.67 17.58 -51.32
C GLU A 691 -11.02 18.94 -50.69
N TRP A 692 -11.97 18.97 -49.76
CA TRP A 692 -12.48 20.18 -49.12
C TRP A 692 -11.88 20.47 -47.75
N SER A 693 -11.00 19.59 -47.24
CA SER A 693 -10.31 19.73 -45.94
C SER A 693 -9.44 20.99 -45.81
N LYS A 694 -9.08 21.62 -46.93
CA LYS A 694 -8.34 22.90 -46.98
C LYS A 694 -9.25 24.14 -47.10
N THR A 695 -10.57 23.98 -47.14
CA THR A 695 -11.50 25.11 -47.30
C THR A 695 -11.57 25.94 -46.00
N PRO A 696 -11.25 27.23 -46.01
CA PRO A 696 -11.33 28.08 -44.82
C PRO A 696 -12.76 28.14 -44.27
N ARG A 697 -12.93 28.05 -42.93
CA ARG A 697 -14.26 27.95 -42.27
C ARG A 697 -15.29 29.02 -42.67
N ASN A 698 -14.84 30.22 -43.04
CA ASN A 698 -15.70 31.34 -43.42
C ASN A 698 -15.85 31.54 -44.94
N ALA A 699 -15.18 30.75 -45.78
CA ALA A 699 -15.32 30.80 -47.23
C ALA A 699 -16.68 30.21 -47.68
N PRO A 700 -17.21 30.61 -48.84
CA PRO A 700 -18.38 29.96 -49.42
C PRO A 700 -18.11 28.47 -49.63
N CYS A 701 -19.11 27.64 -49.31
CA CYS A 701 -18.98 26.19 -49.34
C CYS A 701 -18.80 25.71 -50.80
N PRO A 702 -17.79 24.86 -51.10
CA PRO A 702 -17.50 24.40 -52.47
C PRO A 702 -18.63 23.60 -53.13
N CYS A 703 -19.61 23.13 -52.35
CA CYS A 703 -20.80 22.44 -52.84
C CYS A 703 -21.81 23.35 -53.58
N GLY A 704 -21.54 24.66 -53.69
CA GLY A 704 -22.40 25.60 -54.42
C GLY A 704 -23.66 26.03 -53.66
N SER A 705 -23.79 25.70 -52.37
CA SER A 705 -24.98 25.99 -51.56
C SER A 705 -25.18 27.47 -51.19
N GLY A 706 -24.24 28.35 -51.54
CA GLY A 706 -24.24 29.77 -51.16
C GLY A 706 -23.98 30.06 -49.67
N LYS A 707 -23.88 29.03 -48.82
CA LYS A 707 -23.61 29.15 -47.37
C LYS A 707 -22.11 29.09 -47.07
N LYS A 708 -21.67 29.65 -45.94
CA LYS A 708 -20.28 29.52 -45.46
C LYS A 708 -19.97 28.08 -45.06
N PHE A 709 -18.74 27.60 -45.31
CA PHE A 709 -18.32 26.21 -45.09
C PHE A 709 -18.66 25.69 -43.68
N LYS A 710 -18.40 26.48 -42.62
CA LYS A 710 -18.73 26.11 -41.23
C LYS A 710 -20.22 25.91 -40.91
N MET A 711 -21.12 26.44 -41.76
CA MET A 711 -22.58 26.30 -41.61
C MET A 711 -23.14 25.25 -42.58
N CYS A 712 -22.26 24.47 -43.23
CA CYS A 712 -22.59 23.43 -44.19
C CYS A 712 -21.68 22.23 -43.92
N HIS A 713 -20.82 21.82 -44.85
CA HIS A 713 -19.96 20.64 -44.72
C HIS A 713 -18.88 20.74 -43.63
N GLY A 714 -18.62 21.93 -43.08
CA GLY A 714 -17.75 22.13 -41.92
C GLY A 714 -18.48 22.25 -40.58
N ALA A 715 -19.77 21.89 -40.51
CA ALA A 715 -20.53 21.84 -39.28
C ALA A 715 -20.32 20.47 -38.60
N THR A 716 -19.43 20.43 -37.61
CA THR A 716 -19.32 19.28 -36.69
C THR A 716 -20.48 19.34 -35.69
N GLN A 717 -21.30 18.28 -35.63
CA GLN A 717 -22.26 18.06 -34.54
C GLN A 717 -21.55 17.89 -33.20
#